data_AF-A0A8C9ERE2-F1
#
_entry.id   AF-A0A8C9ERE2-F1
#
_cell.length_a   1.000
_cell.length_b   1.000
_cell.length_c   1.000
_cell.angle_alpha   90.00
_cell.angle_beta   90.00
_cell.angle_gamma   90.00
#
_symmetry.space_group_name_H-M   'P 1'
#
loop_
_entity.id
_entity.type
_entity.pdbx_description
1 polymer ?
#
loop_
_entity_poly.entity_id
_entity_poly.type
_entity_poly.pdbx_seq_one_letter_code
_entity_poly.pdbx_strand_id
1 'polypeptide(L)'
;AELGWTSHPANGWEEISGVDEEYKPIRTYQVCNVMEPNQNNWLQTGWIARRDGQRIFIELKFTLRDCNSIPGVTGTCKETFNLYYAESDADLGHSIRESKHTKIDTIAADESFTQGDLGERKMKLNTELREIGHLSKRGFHLGFQDVGACVALVSVRVYYKKCLSTVQNLAVFPDTVAETAFATLVEVKGTCVEHARVDVDNPPRMHCSAEGEWLVPVGKCLCSPGFEERDGRCRACLPGFYKLSLRLPLCSPCPEHSFTHEEASTFCSCQKNYSRSPSDPLSASCTRPPSAPRDLVYSLRRSSLVLRWSAPADAGGRSDLTYSLWCGRCPAPRGGCEQCGNGVGFVPQQTGLVERTVTLVNLLPHANYTIRVVALNGVSAGSPLAGQPYAEVNVSTGLAVPTPVTDIRTDKVEQKSISLSWQEPGFPTNSTEYEVKYYEKDQRDRSYSTVKTTSTAVTVNNLKPGTLYIFQIRTSSSQDYGNYSPSIEVETLAELTVASNEQNPVLIIIVVAIAGLTVLVSMVVAVPRRSVTLFCAYLMSLCESASFAAVKIPTRRTYIDPDTCEDPMQAVHLFAKELDNASIKIERIIGTGEFGEICRGWLKLPSKRELPVAIQTLRAGCSAKQQRCFLAKACTMGQFDHANVIRLEGVITRGNTMMIVMEYMGNGVLDSFLRKHEGQLTASQLLSMLQGIAAGMKYLAEMGYIHKSLAAHKVLVNSSLACKITGFRRLQEDKMETIFSTMRGKSLVLWSAPEAIQYHHFSPASDVWSFGIVMWEVMSYGERPYWDMSHQDVMKAVEDGFRLPAPAHCQPPLHQLMLDCWQKERSQRPKFSHIHDVLSKMLQSPEPPPCSRCLSRSTVPLTEHSFAAFPAFSSVGEWLEAIGMGRYRDNFTAAGCCYLESVARMTAQDVLSLGITQAEHQKTILSGIQTLRAQVIQMHGRGVQV
;
A
#
# COMPACT_ATOMS: atom_id res chain seq x y z
N ALA A 1 20.86 -58.78 14.63
CA ALA A 1 19.66 -59.26 15.34
C ALA A 1 18.83 -60.04 14.35
N GLU A 2 18.31 -61.21 14.71
CA GLU A 2 17.31 -61.92 13.90
C GLU A 2 16.04 -61.07 13.83
N LEU A 3 15.44 -60.91 12.65
CA LEU A 3 14.21 -60.12 12.48
C LEU A 3 12.99 -60.87 13.04
N GLY A 4 13.02 -62.21 13.02
CA GLY A 4 12.05 -63.07 13.72
C GLY A 4 10.61 -62.95 13.21
N TRP A 5 10.43 -62.61 11.93
CA TRP A 5 9.09 -62.52 11.32
C TRP A 5 8.50 -63.90 11.09
N THR A 6 7.18 -63.99 11.12
CA THR A 6 6.48 -65.28 11.02
C THR A 6 6.15 -65.56 9.55
N SER A 7 6.57 -66.72 9.04
CA SER A 7 6.22 -67.20 7.69
C SER A 7 5.15 -68.29 7.73
N HIS A 8 4.24 -68.29 6.76
CA HIS A 8 3.24 -69.35 6.58
C HIS A 8 2.98 -69.64 5.08
N PRO A 9 3.13 -70.88 4.61
CA PRO A 9 3.73 -72.02 5.33
C PRO A 9 5.22 -71.77 5.63
N ALA A 10 5.82 -72.53 6.55
CA ALA A 10 7.18 -72.28 7.03
C ALA A 10 8.26 -72.38 5.93
N ASN A 11 7.96 -73.08 4.84
CA ASN A 11 8.79 -73.24 3.63
C ASN A 11 8.46 -72.23 2.51
N GLY A 12 7.63 -71.21 2.79
CA GLY A 12 7.31 -70.14 1.84
C GLY A 12 8.43 -69.09 1.81
N TRP A 13 8.33 -68.11 2.72
CA TRP A 13 9.36 -67.07 2.88
C TRP A 13 10.51 -67.55 3.75
N GLU A 14 11.73 -67.45 3.23
CA GLU A 14 12.96 -67.86 3.91
C GLU A 14 13.82 -66.64 4.29
N GLU A 15 14.35 -66.63 5.50
CA GLU A 15 15.29 -65.61 5.97
C GLU A 15 16.72 -65.95 5.53
N ILE A 16 17.37 -65.00 4.85
CA ILE A 16 18.71 -65.15 4.29
C ILE A 16 19.61 -64.01 4.75
N SER A 17 20.90 -64.32 4.92
CA SER A 17 21.93 -63.30 5.14
C SER A 17 22.46 -62.80 3.80
N GLY A 18 22.38 -61.49 3.58
CA GLY A 18 23.00 -60.79 2.47
C GLY A 18 23.97 -59.71 2.95
N VAL A 19 24.48 -58.93 2.01
CA VAL A 19 25.20 -57.69 2.27
C VAL A 19 24.53 -56.54 1.51
N ASP A 20 24.46 -55.35 2.13
CA ASP A 20 24.00 -54.14 1.44
C ASP A 20 25.08 -53.56 0.49
N GLU A 21 24.76 -52.46 -0.20
CA GLU A 21 25.69 -51.77 -1.10
C GLU A 21 26.97 -51.29 -0.39
N GLU A 22 26.92 -51.09 0.92
CA GLU A 22 28.04 -50.71 1.78
C GLU A 22 28.75 -51.91 2.46
N TYR A 23 28.49 -53.15 2.00
CA TYR A 23 29.05 -54.40 2.52
C TYR A 23 28.72 -54.70 3.99
N LYS A 24 27.68 -54.09 4.56
CA LYS A 24 27.20 -54.46 5.89
C LYS A 24 26.32 -55.69 5.81
N PRO A 25 26.43 -56.62 6.77
CA PRO A 25 25.59 -57.79 6.81
C PRO A 25 24.14 -57.38 7.07
N ILE A 26 23.25 -57.71 6.15
CA ILE A 26 21.81 -57.50 6.24
C ILE A 26 21.08 -58.85 6.26
N ARG A 27 19.88 -58.85 6.85
CA ARG A 27 18.96 -59.99 6.79
C ARG A 27 17.82 -59.65 5.85
N THR A 28 17.53 -60.53 4.91
CA THR A 28 16.53 -60.36 3.86
C THR A 28 15.58 -61.55 3.87
N TYR A 29 14.34 -61.36 3.42
CA TYR A 29 13.40 -62.46 3.20
C TYR A 29 13.24 -62.73 1.72
N GLN A 30 13.30 -63.98 1.28
CA GLN A 30 13.08 -64.33 -0.13
C GLN A 30 12.07 -65.47 -0.29
N VAL A 31 11.43 -65.50 -1.45
CA VAL A 31 10.58 -66.61 -1.92
C VAL A 31 10.69 -66.72 -3.43
N CYS A 32 10.75 -67.94 -3.97
CA CYS A 32 10.87 -68.18 -5.42
C CYS A 32 10.21 -69.51 -5.84
N ASN A 33 8.98 -69.75 -5.38
CA ASN A 33 8.23 -70.98 -5.65
C ASN A 33 7.43 -70.90 -6.97
N VAL A 34 8.08 -70.43 -8.04
CA VAL A 34 7.46 -70.08 -9.34
C VAL A 34 6.96 -71.27 -10.17
N MET A 35 7.41 -72.48 -9.85
CA MET A 35 7.06 -73.72 -10.57
C MET A 35 5.73 -74.33 -10.11
N GLU A 36 5.27 -73.98 -8.92
CA GLU A 36 4.07 -74.56 -8.31
C GLU A 36 2.82 -73.72 -8.62
N PRO A 37 1.71 -74.32 -9.05
CA PRO A 37 0.45 -73.58 -9.21
C PRO A 37 -0.18 -73.25 -7.85
N ASN A 38 -0.94 -72.15 -7.79
CA ASN A 38 -1.73 -71.72 -6.61
C ASN A 38 -0.91 -71.45 -5.33
N GLN A 39 0.21 -70.74 -5.45
CA GLN A 39 0.98 -70.30 -4.28
C GLN A 39 0.22 -69.29 -3.41
N ASN A 40 0.46 -69.34 -2.11
CA ASN A 40 -0.10 -68.43 -1.11
C ASN A 40 0.84 -68.32 0.11
N ASN A 41 2.00 -67.70 -0.10
CA ASN A 41 3.06 -67.61 0.90
C ASN A 41 2.98 -66.30 1.66
N TRP A 42 2.72 -66.36 2.96
CA TRP A 42 2.60 -65.20 3.84
C TRP A 42 3.87 -64.98 4.68
N LEU A 43 4.20 -63.71 4.88
CA LEU A 43 5.21 -63.24 5.82
C LEU A 43 4.62 -62.10 6.64
N GLN A 44 4.65 -62.22 7.97
CA GLN A 44 4.08 -61.23 8.88
C GLN A 44 5.18 -60.65 9.79
N THR A 45 5.22 -59.33 9.89
CA THR A 45 6.14 -58.63 10.79
C THR A 45 5.78 -58.86 12.27
N GLY A 46 6.72 -58.57 13.16
CA GLY A 46 6.41 -58.34 14.58
C GLY A 46 5.42 -57.18 14.77
N TRP A 47 4.88 -57.04 15.98
CA TRP A 47 3.93 -55.96 16.30
C TRP A 47 4.60 -54.59 16.31
N ILE A 48 4.08 -53.67 15.49
CA ILE A 48 4.58 -52.30 15.34
C ILE A 48 3.69 -51.35 16.13
N ALA A 49 4.26 -50.71 17.15
CA ALA A 49 3.55 -49.69 17.92
C ALA A 49 3.30 -48.44 17.07
N ARG A 50 2.04 -47.99 17.00
CA ARG A 50 1.62 -46.83 16.20
C ARG A 50 2.19 -45.50 16.72
N ARG A 51 2.36 -45.40 18.05
CA ARG A 51 2.67 -44.14 18.76
C ARG A 51 1.63 -43.06 18.38
N ASP A 52 2.07 -41.82 18.19
CA ASP A 52 1.20 -40.69 17.82
C ASP A 52 0.89 -40.64 16.31
N GLY A 53 1.50 -41.53 15.50
CA GLY A 53 1.32 -41.53 14.05
C GLY A 53 -0.07 -42.05 13.65
N GLN A 54 -0.92 -41.20 13.07
CA GLN A 54 -2.20 -41.67 12.49
C GLN A 54 -2.04 -42.13 11.03
N ARG A 55 -1.09 -41.52 10.31
CA ARG A 55 -0.71 -41.85 8.94
C ARG A 55 0.69 -42.45 8.96
N ILE A 56 0.80 -43.67 8.43
CA ILE A 56 2.05 -44.43 8.41
C ILE A 56 2.52 -44.59 6.97
N PHE A 57 3.80 -44.36 6.75
CA PHE A 57 4.50 -44.60 5.49
C PHE A 57 5.30 -45.89 5.60
N ILE A 58 5.22 -46.70 4.55
CA ILE A 58 5.90 -47.99 4.40
C ILE A 58 6.75 -47.90 3.14
N GLU A 59 8.06 -47.83 3.33
CA GLU A 59 9.04 -47.87 2.26
C GLU A 59 9.57 -49.29 2.16
N LEU A 60 9.40 -49.91 0.98
CA LEU A 60 9.86 -51.25 0.66
C LEU A 60 11.02 -51.16 -0.31
N LYS A 61 12.11 -51.87 -0.02
CA LYS A 61 13.18 -52.13 -0.99
C LYS A 61 13.24 -53.62 -1.28
N PHE A 62 13.17 -53.99 -2.56
CA PHE A 62 13.12 -55.40 -2.97
C PHE A 62 13.72 -55.63 -4.35
N THR A 63 14.06 -56.88 -4.64
CA THR A 63 14.49 -57.31 -5.97
C THR A 63 13.48 -58.32 -6.52
N LEU A 64 13.23 -58.30 -7.82
CA LEU A 64 12.28 -59.18 -8.48
C LEU A 64 12.86 -59.72 -9.78
N ARG A 65 12.73 -61.03 -9.99
CA ARG A 65 13.25 -61.70 -11.18
C ARG A 65 12.18 -61.77 -12.27
N ASP A 66 12.56 -61.46 -13.50
CA ASP A 66 11.70 -61.54 -14.69
C ASP A 66 11.27 -63.00 -14.93
N CYS A 67 9.97 -63.24 -15.09
CA CYS A 67 9.42 -64.57 -15.35
C CYS A 67 9.92 -65.17 -16.68
N ASN A 68 10.21 -64.34 -17.69
CA ASN A 68 10.77 -64.78 -18.97
C ASN A 68 12.20 -65.31 -18.82
N SER A 69 12.90 -64.92 -17.75
CA SER A 69 14.25 -65.41 -17.45
C SER A 69 14.29 -66.76 -16.74
N ILE A 70 13.12 -67.36 -16.48
CA ILE A 70 12.98 -68.64 -15.80
C ILE A 70 12.37 -69.65 -16.80
N PRO A 71 13.11 -70.70 -17.19
CA PRO A 71 12.59 -71.68 -18.13
C PRO A 71 11.49 -72.53 -17.47
N GLY A 72 10.36 -72.73 -18.16
CA GLY A 72 9.32 -73.70 -17.76
C GLY A 72 8.21 -73.18 -16.83
N VAL A 73 8.10 -71.87 -16.60
CA VAL A 73 7.13 -71.28 -15.64
C VAL A 73 5.97 -70.51 -16.28
N THR A 74 5.71 -70.70 -17.57
CA THR A 74 4.64 -70.02 -18.31
C THR A 74 3.26 -70.35 -17.71
N GLY A 75 2.63 -69.34 -17.11
CA GLY A 75 1.28 -69.42 -16.53
C GLY A 75 1.22 -69.51 -15.00
N THR A 76 2.29 -69.94 -14.34
CA THR A 76 2.39 -70.02 -12.86
C THR A 76 3.16 -68.83 -12.26
N CYS A 77 4.18 -68.33 -12.96
CA CYS A 77 5.01 -67.22 -12.48
C CYS A 77 4.28 -65.87 -12.51
N LYS A 78 4.52 -65.06 -11.47
CA LYS A 78 4.01 -63.69 -11.31
C LYS A 78 5.14 -62.71 -11.04
N GLU A 79 4.95 -61.46 -11.41
CA GLU A 79 5.93 -60.37 -11.20
C GLU A 79 5.44 -59.36 -10.16
N THR A 80 4.57 -59.82 -9.26
CA THR A 80 3.93 -58.98 -8.24
C THR A 80 3.73 -59.76 -6.95
N PHE A 81 3.81 -59.07 -5.81
CA PHE A 81 3.38 -59.59 -4.51
C PHE A 81 2.41 -58.60 -3.85
N ASN A 82 1.64 -59.03 -2.86
CA ASN A 82 0.65 -58.18 -2.21
C ASN A 82 1.15 -57.70 -0.84
N LEU A 83 0.85 -56.45 -0.51
CA LEU A 83 1.10 -55.85 0.80
C LEU A 83 -0.23 -55.73 1.58
N TYR A 84 -0.20 -56.10 2.85
CA TYR A 84 -1.34 -56.09 3.77
C TYR A 84 -0.96 -55.44 5.10
N TYR A 85 -1.98 -55.04 5.87
CA TYR A 85 -1.84 -54.68 7.27
C TYR A 85 -2.98 -55.21 8.14
N ALA A 86 -2.73 -55.39 9.43
CA ALA A 86 -3.73 -55.76 10.42
C ALA A 86 -3.58 -54.92 11.69
N GLU A 87 -4.61 -54.13 12.03
CA GLU A 87 -4.64 -53.33 13.26
C GLU A 87 -4.96 -54.17 14.50
N SER A 88 -4.14 -54.02 15.54
CA SER A 88 -4.32 -54.71 16.82
C SER A 88 -3.84 -53.87 18.01
N ASP A 89 -4.53 -54.00 19.14
CA ASP A 89 -4.11 -53.35 20.39
C ASP A 89 -2.97 -54.09 21.11
N ALA A 90 -2.68 -55.32 20.67
CA ALA A 90 -1.63 -56.19 21.18
C ALA A 90 -1.06 -57.08 20.05
N ASP A 91 0.09 -57.70 20.30
CA ASP A 91 0.73 -58.63 19.35
C ASP A 91 -0.18 -59.82 19.04
N LEU A 92 -0.41 -60.08 17.74
CA LEU A 92 -1.23 -61.19 17.26
C LEU A 92 -0.51 -62.56 17.34
N GLY A 93 0.79 -62.57 17.66
CA GLY A 93 1.62 -63.76 17.75
C GLY A 93 1.87 -64.44 16.40
N HIS A 94 2.28 -65.71 16.43
CA HIS A 94 2.73 -66.47 15.26
C HIS A 94 1.60 -67.07 14.38
N SER A 95 0.31 -66.81 14.69
CA SER A 95 -0.81 -67.38 13.93
C SER A 95 -1.34 -66.37 12.91
N ILE A 96 -0.90 -66.51 11.66
CA ILE A 96 -1.36 -65.68 10.54
C ILE A 96 -2.80 -66.05 10.20
N ARG A 97 -3.72 -65.08 10.34
CA ARG A 97 -5.12 -65.21 9.93
C ARG A 97 -5.41 -64.25 8.79
N GLU A 98 -5.57 -64.77 7.58
CA GLU A 98 -5.78 -63.98 6.36
C GLU A 98 -7.01 -63.05 6.48
N SER A 99 -8.09 -63.50 7.12
CA SER A 99 -9.32 -62.72 7.28
C SER A 99 -9.19 -61.44 8.12
N LYS A 100 -8.11 -61.30 8.89
CA LYS A 100 -7.85 -60.10 9.70
C LYS A 100 -6.98 -59.07 8.97
N HIS A 101 -6.42 -59.44 7.82
CA HIS A 101 -5.51 -58.60 7.05
C HIS A 101 -6.28 -57.84 5.99
N THR A 102 -6.08 -56.52 5.96
CA THR A 102 -6.62 -55.63 4.94
C THR A 102 -5.55 -55.38 3.88
N LYS A 103 -5.89 -55.57 2.61
CA LYS A 103 -4.96 -55.36 1.50
C LYS A 103 -4.67 -53.86 1.36
N ILE A 104 -3.38 -53.51 1.33
CA ILE A 104 -2.91 -52.16 1.03
C ILE A 104 -2.84 -51.99 -0.48
N ASP A 105 -2.00 -52.79 -1.14
CA ASP A 105 -1.79 -52.72 -2.58
C ASP A 105 -1.14 -53.99 -3.14
N THR A 106 -1.10 -54.09 -4.47
CA THR A 106 -0.29 -55.06 -5.21
C THR A 106 1.01 -54.37 -5.63
N ILE A 107 2.14 -54.87 -5.15
CA ILE A 107 3.47 -54.31 -5.41
C ILE A 107 4.04 -54.97 -6.66
N ALA A 108 4.39 -54.16 -7.64
CA ALA A 108 5.10 -54.54 -8.85
C ALA A 108 6.50 -53.93 -8.84
N ALA A 109 7.43 -54.52 -9.59
CA ALA A 109 8.75 -53.94 -9.80
C ALA A 109 8.73 -52.96 -10.98
N ASP A 110 9.37 -51.80 -10.83
CA ASP A 110 9.69 -50.92 -11.96
C ASP A 110 10.75 -51.55 -12.87
N GLU A 111 11.73 -52.23 -12.27
CA GLU A 111 12.75 -52.99 -12.98
C GLU A 111 12.91 -54.41 -12.43
N SER A 112 12.81 -55.39 -13.32
CA SER A 112 13.13 -56.80 -13.04
C SER A 112 14.53 -57.17 -13.56
N PHE A 113 15.18 -58.12 -12.91
CA PHE A 113 16.49 -58.64 -13.34
C PHE A 113 16.35 -59.95 -14.12
N THR A 114 17.22 -60.13 -15.11
CA THR A 114 17.24 -61.26 -16.04
C THR A 114 18.47 -62.17 -15.83
N GLN A 115 18.58 -63.25 -16.60
CA GLN A 115 19.72 -64.15 -16.55
C GLN A 115 21.04 -63.49 -17.01
N GLY A 116 20.97 -62.45 -17.86
CA GLY A 116 22.13 -61.64 -18.24
C GLY A 116 22.65 -60.78 -17.08
N ASP A 117 21.74 -60.20 -16.30
CA ASP A 117 22.08 -59.34 -15.16
C ASP A 117 22.72 -60.14 -14.00
N LEU A 118 22.30 -61.40 -13.82
CA LEU A 118 22.93 -62.34 -12.88
C LEU A 118 24.39 -62.66 -13.25
N GLY A 119 24.71 -62.70 -14.56
CA GLY A 119 26.08 -62.90 -15.06
C GLY A 119 27.02 -61.73 -14.74
N GLU A 120 26.48 -60.50 -14.68
CA GLU A 120 27.22 -59.28 -14.34
C GLU A 120 27.16 -58.94 -12.84
N ARG A 121 26.49 -59.76 -12.01
CA ARG A 121 26.21 -59.48 -10.58
C ARG A 121 25.49 -58.14 -10.36
N LYS A 122 24.66 -57.71 -11.31
CA LYS A 122 23.84 -56.50 -11.19
C LYS A 122 22.45 -56.87 -10.71
N MET A 123 22.22 -56.77 -9.41
CA MET A 123 20.88 -56.86 -8.84
C MET A 123 20.18 -55.51 -8.97
N LYS A 124 18.94 -55.51 -9.46
CA LYS A 124 18.12 -54.31 -9.61
C LYS A 124 17.23 -54.14 -8.39
N LEU A 125 17.50 -53.09 -7.62
CA LEU A 125 16.81 -52.78 -6.38
C LEU A 125 15.65 -51.81 -6.64
N ASN A 126 14.43 -52.28 -6.41
CA ASN A 126 13.21 -51.49 -6.51
C ASN A 126 12.90 -50.83 -5.17
N THR A 127 12.35 -49.60 -5.19
CA THR A 127 11.90 -48.89 -4.00
C THR A 127 10.46 -48.44 -4.16
N GLU A 128 9.57 -48.95 -3.32
CA GLU A 128 8.13 -48.65 -3.37
C GLU A 128 7.65 -48.03 -2.06
N LEU A 129 6.92 -46.93 -2.15
CA LEU A 129 6.35 -46.24 -0.99
C LEU A 129 4.84 -46.42 -0.96
N ARG A 130 4.31 -46.93 0.15
CA ARG A 130 2.87 -47.04 0.40
C ARG A 130 2.50 -46.38 1.71
N GLU A 131 1.22 -46.04 1.84
CA GLU A 131 0.70 -45.39 3.03
C GLU A 131 -0.52 -46.11 3.59
N ILE A 132 -0.65 -46.07 4.92
CA ILE A 132 -1.87 -46.47 5.63
C ILE A 132 -2.44 -45.22 6.30
N GLY A 133 -3.68 -44.90 5.96
CA GLY A 133 -4.41 -43.78 6.54
C GLY A 133 -5.25 -44.17 7.75
N HIS A 134 -5.25 -43.31 8.78
CA HIS A 134 -6.15 -43.35 9.94
C HIS A 134 -6.16 -44.65 10.73
N LEU A 135 -5.00 -45.02 11.27
CA LEU A 135 -4.91 -46.11 12.24
C LEU A 135 -5.56 -45.72 13.57
N SER A 136 -6.48 -46.56 14.04
CA SER A 136 -7.30 -46.35 15.24
C SER A 136 -6.77 -47.09 16.48
N LYS A 137 -6.12 -48.23 16.27
CA LYS A 137 -5.62 -49.09 17.36
C LYS A 137 -4.21 -48.70 17.84
N ARG A 138 -3.74 -49.34 18.92
CA ARG A 138 -2.41 -49.05 19.50
C ARG A 138 -1.22 -49.44 18.61
N GLY A 139 -1.43 -50.38 17.69
CA GLY A 139 -0.39 -50.86 16.78
C GLY A 139 -0.96 -51.67 15.63
N PHE A 140 -0.06 -52.23 14.83
CA PHE A 140 -0.42 -53.01 13.65
C PHE A 140 0.70 -53.99 13.28
N HIS A 141 0.36 -54.97 12.45
CA HIS A 141 1.29 -55.85 11.75
C HIS A 141 1.25 -55.56 10.25
N LEU A 142 2.38 -55.74 9.56
CA LEU A 142 2.41 -55.80 8.10
C LEU A 142 2.46 -57.26 7.64
N GLY A 143 1.75 -57.55 6.56
CA GLY A 143 1.73 -58.85 5.91
C GLY A 143 2.17 -58.74 4.45
N PHE A 144 2.99 -59.68 4.00
CA PHE A 144 3.43 -59.80 2.61
C PHE A 144 2.94 -61.14 2.09
N GLN A 145 2.19 -61.12 1.00
CA GLN A 145 1.65 -62.33 0.38
C GLN A 145 2.24 -62.50 -1.02
N ASP A 146 2.92 -63.62 -1.22
CA ASP A 146 3.40 -64.09 -2.50
C ASP A 146 2.42 -65.11 -3.10
N VAL A 147 2.16 -64.97 -4.40
CA VAL A 147 1.24 -65.80 -5.20
C VAL A 147 1.94 -66.49 -6.37
N GLY A 148 3.27 -66.58 -6.35
CA GLY A 148 4.08 -67.26 -7.36
C GLY A 148 5.14 -66.36 -8.01
N ALA A 149 5.69 -65.41 -7.28
CA ALA A 149 6.77 -64.54 -7.69
C ALA A 149 8.13 -65.04 -7.21
N CYS A 150 9.19 -64.53 -7.84
CA CYS A 150 10.56 -64.71 -7.37
C CYS A 150 11.09 -63.36 -6.87
N VAL A 151 10.94 -63.15 -5.56
CA VAL A 151 11.14 -61.85 -4.90
C VAL A 151 12.06 -62.00 -3.69
N ALA A 152 12.94 -61.01 -3.48
CA ALA A 152 13.70 -60.86 -2.25
C ALA A 152 13.47 -59.47 -1.65
N LEU A 153 12.91 -59.44 -0.45
CA LEU A 153 12.65 -58.26 0.36
C LEU A 153 13.93 -57.85 1.10
N VAL A 154 14.50 -56.71 0.70
CA VAL A 154 15.79 -56.21 1.18
C VAL A 154 15.63 -55.29 2.38
N SER A 155 14.62 -54.42 2.36
CA SER A 155 14.35 -53.48 3.46
C SER A 155 12.88 -53.17 3.58
N VAL A 156 12.40 -53.03 4.81
CA VAL A 156 11.07 -52.51 5.13
C VAL A 156 11.25 -51.44 6.18
N ARG A 157 10.94 -50.19 5.81
CA ARG A 157 11.04 -49.05 6.70
C ARG A 157 9.66 -48.46 6.93
N VAL A 158 9.27 -48.39 8.20
CA VAL A 158 7.97 -47.89 8.64
C VAL A 158 8.16 -46.63 9.45
N TYR A 159 7.52 -45.53 9.06
CA TYR A 159 7.67 -44.23 9.72
C TYR A 159 6.42 -43.35 9.61
N TYR A 160 6.33 -42.32 10.45
CA TYR A 160 5.33 -41.26 10.34
C TYR A 160 6.02 -39.90 10.37
N LYS A 161 5.34 -38.86 9.90
CA LYS A 161 5.91 -37.50 9.78
C LYS A 161 5.37 -36.60 10.89
N LYS A 162 6.21 -35.71 11.40
CA LYS A 162 5.85 -34.66 12.37
C LYS A 162 6.63 -33.38 12.11
N CYS A 163 6.01 -32.24 12.35
CA CYS A 163 6.69 -30.96 12.43
C CYS A 163 7.43 -30.86 13.76
N LEU A 164 8.75 -30.62 13.71
CA LEU A 164 9.60 -30.53 14.89
C LEU A 164 9.43 -29.20 15.62
N SER A 165 9.51 -29.23 16.95
CA SER A 165 9.37 -28.05 17.80
C SER A 165 10.31 -26.92 17.37
N THR A 166 9.76 -25.71 17.24
CA THR A 166 10.51 -24.54 16.76
C THR A 166 10.06 -23.27 17.45
N VAL A 167 10.92 -22.26 17.45
CA VAL A 167 10.61 -20.92 17.94
C VAL A 167 10.62 -19.96 16.76
N GLN A 168 9.48 -19.32 16.51
CA GLN A 168 9.30 -18.34 15.43
C GLN A 168 8.49 -17.16 15.96
N ASN A 169 8.88 -15.94 15.60
CA ASN A 169 8.20 -14.71 16.02
C ASN A 169 7.94 -14.63 17.55
N LEU A 170 8.93 -15.03 18.36
CA LEU A 170 8.85 -15.10 19.83
C LEU A 170 7.75 -16.02 20.38
N ALA A 171 7.29 -16.98 19.58
CA ALA A 171 6.36 -18.02 19.98
C ALA A 171 6.98 -19.41 19.77
N VAL A 172 6.75 -20.30 20.73
CA VAL A 172 7.13 -21.70 20.70
C VAL A 172 5.98 -22.51 20.09
N PHE A 173 6.31 -23.30 19.07
CA PHE A 173 5.40 -24.24 18.42
C PHE A 173 5.87 -25.66 18.76
N PRO A 174 5.05 -26.49 19.43
CA PRO A 174 5.45 -27.82 19.89
C PRO A 174 5.52 -28.84 18.75
N ASP A 175 6.15 -29.99 19.02
CA ASP A 175 6.11 -31.15 18.11
C ASP A 175 4.66 -31.48 17.74
N THR A 176 4.34 -31.44 16.45
CA THR A 176 2.98 -31.65 15.95
C THR A 176 2.98 -32.73 14.88
N VAL A 177 2.16 -33.77 15.04
CA VAL A 177 2.03 -34.84 14.05
C VAL A 177 1.33 -34.31 12.80
N ALA A 178 1.84 -34.67 11.63
CA ALA A 178 1.19 -34.34 10.37
C ALA A 178 -0.07 -35.21 10.21
N GLU A 179 -1.24 -34.67 10.55
CA GLU A 179 -2.52 -35.38 10.46
C GLU A 179 -3.17 -35.26 9.07
N THR A 180 -3.84 -36.35 8.66
CA THR A 180 -4.75 -36.49 7.50
C THR A 180 -4.14 -36.48 6.08
N ALA A 181 -4.75 -37.27 5.19
CA ALA A 181 -4.49 -37.25 3.76
C ALA A 181 -5.37 -36.17 3.10
N PHE A 182 -4.80 -35.48 2.10
CA PHE A 182 -5.37 -34.37 1.30
C PHE A 182 -5.44 -33.00 1.97
N ALA A 183 -4.55 -32.08 1.55
CA ALA A 183 -4.62 -30.61 1.62
C ALA A 183 -4.92 -29.94 2.98
N THR A 184 -5.07 -30.69 4.07
CA THR A 184 -5.38 -30.16 5.40
C THR A 184 -4.11 -29.68 6.09
N LEU A 185 -4.09 -28.39 6.36
CA LEU A 185 -3.06 -27.76 7.17
C LEU A 185 -3.47 -27.83 8.64
N VAL A 186 -2.66 -28.47 9.47
CA VAL A 186 -2.92 -28.52 10.92
C VAL A 186 -2.53 -27.17 11.52
N GLU A 187 -3.51 -26.34 11.87
CA GLU A 187 -3.28 -25.06 12.56
C GLU A 187 -2.80 -25.31 13.99
N VAL A 188 -1.62 -24.77 14.32
CA VAL A 188 -1.01 -24.85 15.64
C VAL A 188 -0.86 -23.45 16.22
N LYS A 189 -1.45 -23.25 17.39
CA LYS A 189 -1.32 -22.01 18.16
C LYS A 189 0.04 -22.00 18.87
N GLY A 190 0.79 -20.92 18.68
CA GLY A 190 2.08 -20.74 19.34
C GLY A 190 1.90 -20.21 20.76
N THR A 191 2.79 -20.64 21.66
CA THR A 191 2.85 -20.12 23.03
C THR A 191 4.00 -19.12 23.14
N CYS A 192 3.74 -17.90 23.62
CA CYS A 192 4.80 -16.89 23.73
C CYS A 192 5.95 -17.37 24.61
N VAL A 193 7.18 -17.01 24.21
CA VAL A 193 8.38 -17.23 25.03
C VAL A 193 8.28 -16.44 26.35
N GLU A 194 9.13 -16.82 27.33
CA GLU A 194 9.18 -16.14 28.62
C GLU A 194 9.42 -14.62 28.45
N HIS A 195 8.74 -13.83 29.29
CA HIS A 195 8.73 -12.37 29.22
C HIS A 195 8.19 -11.78 27.89
N ALA A 196 7.52 -12.56 27.05
CA ALA A 196 6.75 -12.06 25.90
C ALA A 196 5.24 -12.12 26.17
N ARG A 197 4.48 -11.26 25.48
CA ARG A 197 3.01 -11.23 25.51
C ARG A 197 2.46 -11.33 24.10
N VAL A 198 1.26 -11.92 23.99
CA VAL A 198 0.54 -12.06 22.72
C VAL A 198 0.14 -10.67 22.21
N ASP A 199 0.38 -10.41 20.94
CA ASP A 199 -0.24 -9.29 20.24
C ASP A 199 -1.72 -9.62 20.01
N VAL A 200 -2.62 -8.93 20.73
CA VAL A 200 -4.06 -9.23 20.75
C VAL A 200 -4.67 -9.16 19.35
N ASP A 201 -4.14 -8.29 18.49
CA ASP A 201 -4.61 -8.10 17.12
C ASP A 201 -4.13 -9.22 16.18
N ASN A 202 -3.05 -9.94 16.54
CA ASN A 202 -2.43 -10.94 15.67
C ASN A 202 -1.73 -12.07 16.45
N PRO A 203 -2.49 -13.02 17.02
CA PRO A 203 -1.93 -14.11 17.81
C PRO A 203 -1.06 -15.06 16.97
N PRO A 204 0.06 -15.57 17.54
CA PRO A 204 1.01 -16.41 16.83
C PRO A 204 0.42 -17.77 16.46
N ARG A 205 0.47 -18.10 15.18
CA ARG A 205 -0.06 -19.35 14.59
C ARG A 205 0.83 -19.83 13.46
N MET A 206 0.95 -21.15 13.33
CA MET A 206 1.67 -21.81 12.24
C MET A 206 0.87 -23.01 11.77
N HIS A 207 1.18 -23.49 10.57
CA HIS A 207 0.50 -24.65 9.98
C HIS A 207 1.50 -25.77 9.76
N CYS A 208 1.20 -26.97 10.27
CA CYS A 208 1.98 -28.17 9.99
C CYS A 208 1.40 -28.86 8.74
N SER A 209 2.25 -29.08 7.73
CA SER A 209 1.89 -29.75 6.48
C SER A 209 1.89 -31.27 6.61
N ALA A 210 1.25 -31.95 5.65
CA ALA A 210 1.25 -33.41 5.53
C ALA A 210 2.67 -34.00 5.38
N GLU A 211 3.61 -33.19 4.89
CA GLU A 211 5.01 -33.55 4.68
C GLU A 211 5.86 -33.41 5.96
N GLY A 212 5.28 -32.89 7.06
CA GLY A 212 6.00 -32.65 8.30
C GLY A 212 6.79 -31.34 8.30
N GLU A 213 6.47 -30.41 7.40
CA GLU A 213 7.08 -29.09 7.33
C GLU A 213 6.17 -28.01 7.93
N TRP A 214 6.79 -27.07 8.64
CA TRP A 214 6.16 -25.86 9.13
C TRP A 214 5.98 -24.83 8.01
N LEU A 215 4.75 -24.36 7.83
CA LEU A 215 4.40 -23.34 6.83
C LEU A 215 4.27 -21.94 7.46
N VAL A 216 3.85 -20.97 6.63
CA VAL A 216 3.90 -19.52 6.89
C VAL A 216 3.45 -19.15 8.33
N PRO A 217 4.34 -18.54 9.15
CA PRO A 217 3.97 -18.05 10.46
C PRO A 217 3.11 -16.79 10.35
N VAL A 218 1.99 -16.80 11.05
CA VAL A 218 1.04 -15.68 11.16
C VAL A 218 1.08 -15.17 12.58
N GLY A 219 1.16 -13.86 12.76
CA GLY A 219 1.21 -13.25 14.09
C GLY A 219 2.57 -13.38 14.78
N LYS A 220 2.68 -12.75 15.94
CA LYS A 220 3.90 -12.70 16.74
C LYS A 220 3.60 -12.44 18.21
N CYS A 221 4.56 -12.79 19.06
CA CYS A 221 4.61 -12.26 20.41
C CYS A 221 5.50 -11.02 20.45
N LEU A 222 5.30 -10.18 21.46
CA LEU A 222 6.10 -8.98 21.70
C LEU A 222 6.74 -9.08 23.08
N CYS A 223 8.04 -8.77 23.17
CA CYS A 223 8.70 -8.72 24.47
C CYS A 223 8.07 -7.66 25.38
N SER A 224 7.86 -8.02 26.64
CA SER A 224 7.25 -7.19 27.68
C SER A 224 8.04 -5.90 27.92
N PRO A 225 7.46 -4.87 28.57
CA PRO A 225 8.21 -3.72 29.05
C PRO A 225 9.45 -4.16 29.84
N GLY A 226 10.58 -3.50 29.61
CA GLY A 226 11.89 -3.90 30.15
C GLY A 226 12.63 -5.00 29.38
N PHE A 227 12.03 -5.62 28.35
CA PHE A 227 12.67 -6.71 27.60
C PHE A 227 12.71 -6.46 26.09
N GLU A 228 13.83 -6.73 25.45
CA GLU A 228 14.00 -6.66 24.00
C GLU A 228 14.23 -8.03 23.36
N GLU A 229 13.91 -8.11 22.07
CA GLU A 229 14.11 -9.33 21.29
C GLU A 229 15.58 -9.48 20.90
N ARG A 230 16.20 -10.59 21.31
CA ARG A 230 17.57 -10.96 20.94
C ARG A 230 17.70 -12.48 20.84
N ASP A 231 18.17 -12.97 19.71
CA ASP A 231 18.35 -14.41 19.41
C ASP A 231 17.04 -15.23 19.56
N GLY A 232 15.89 -14.67 19.19
CA GLY A 232 14.58 -15.36 19.31
C GLY A 232 14.07 -15.51 20.75
N ARG A 233 14.65 -14.77 21.70
CA ARG A 233 14.23 -14.71 23.11
C ARG A 233 14.07 -13.26 23.56
N CYS A 234 13.32 -13.06 24.63
CA CYS A 234 13.23 -11.75 25.29
C CYS A 234 14.30 -11.63 26.37
N ARG A 235 15.23 -10.69 26.21
CA ARG A 235 16.29 -10.39 27.19
C ARG A 235 16.02 -9.06 27.87
N ALA A 236 16.39 -8.97 29.14
CA ALA A 236 16.29 -7.74 29.91
C ALA A 236 17.10 -6.60 29.26
N CYS A 237 16.55 -5.38 29.27
CA CYS A 237 17.30 -4.19 28.91
C CYS A 237 18.52 -4.06 29.81
N LEU A 238 19.68 -3.77 29.21
CA LEU A 238 20.93 -3.53 29.93
C LEU A 238 20.85 -2.23 30.77
N PRO A 239 21.69 -2.08 31.81
CA PRO A 239 21.77 -0.84 32.57
C PRO A 239 22.02 0.37 31.65
N GLY A 240 21.32 1.48 31.91
CA GLY A 240 21.32 2.67 31.05
C GLY A 240 20.32 2.61 29.88
N PHE A 241 19.64 1.48 29.67
CA PHE A 241 18.58 1.32 28.68
C PHE A 241 17.24 0.98 29.36
N TYR A 242 16.15 1.38 28.72
CA TYR A 242 14.80 1.13 29.21
C TYR A 242 13.85 0.76 28.07
N LYS A 243 12.74 0.11 28.41
CA LYS A 243 11.64 -0.10 27.48
C LYS A 243 10.30 0.09 28.16
N LEU A 244 9.60 1.14 27.74
CA LEU A 244 8.36 1.59 28.37
C LEU A 244 7.13 0.74 28.01
N SER A 245 7.02 0.29 26.75
CA SER A 245 5.78 -0.35 26.26
C SER A 245 6.05 -1.46 25.26
N LEU A 246 5.02 -2.31 25.07
CA LEU A 246 5.01 -3.42 24.09
C LEU A 246 5.17 -2.95 22.64
N ARG A 247 4.83 -1.69 22.34
CA ARG A 247 4.90 -1.12 20.98
C ARG A 247 6.33 -0.82 20.54
N LEU A 248 7.26 -0.69 21.47
CA LEU A 248 8.66 -0.44 21.17
C LEU A 248 9.38 -1.78 20.96
N PRO A 249 9.99 -2.01 19.79
CA PRO A 249 10.61 -3.30 19.49
C PRO A 249 11.90 -3.54 20.30
N LEU A 250 12.67 -2.48 20.56
CA LEU A 250 14.01 -2.54 21.16
C LEU A 250 14.13 -1.64 22.41
N CYS A 251 15.09 -1.93 23.28
CA CYS A 251 15.40 -1.07 24.40
C CYS A 251 16.01 0.26 23.90
N SER A 252 15.58 1.36 24.48
CA SER A 252 16.07 2.70 24.16
C SER A 252 17.06 3.16 25.22
N PRO A 253 18.09 3.94 24.86
CA PRO A 253 18.96 4.55 25.86
C PRO A 253 18.15 5.53 26.72
N CYS A 254 18.55 5.69 27.98
CA CYS A 254 17.90 6.67 28.85
C CYS A 254 17.96 8.08 28.25
N PRO A 255 16.85 8.84 28.29
CA PRO A 255 16.81 10.24 27.85
C PRO A 255 17.85 11.11 28.58
N GLU A 256 18.17 12.26 28.00
CA GLU A 256 19.15 13.16 28.61
C GLU A 256 18.75 13.55 30.04
N HIS A 257 19.78 13.68 30.89
CA HIS A 257 19.66 13.95 32.32
C HIS A 257 18.82 12.92 33.09
N SER A 258 18.73 11.68 32.59
CA SER A 258 18.13 10.55 33.29
C SER A 258 19.03 9.31 33.24
N PHE A 259 18.80 8.36 34.16
CA PHE A 259 19.60 7.15 34.27
C PHE A 259 18.79 5.99 34.86
N THR A 260 19.28 4.77 34.65
CA THR A 260 18.86 3.58 35.39
C THR A 260 20.04 2.63 35.58
N HIS A 261 20.13 2.01 36.76
CA HIS A 261 21.17 1.02 37.10
C HIS A 261 20.63 -0.41 37.10
N GLU A 262 19.32 -0.59 37.02
CA GLU A 262 18.67 -1.89 37.08
C GLU A 262 18.48 -2.48 35.68
N GLU A 263 18.67 -3.79 35.56
CA GLU A 263 18.28 -4.53 34.37
C GLU A 263 16.75 -4.57 34.24
N ALA A 264 16.25 -4.71 33.02
CA ALA A 264 14.81 -4.75 32.72
C ALA A 264 14.02 -3.49 33.12
N SER A 265 14.69 -2.34 33.13
CA SER A 265 14.07 -1.06 33.47
C SER A 265 12.96 -0.64 32.49
N THR A 266 11.82 -0.20 33.02
CA THR A 266 10.68 0.31 32.23
C THR A 266 10.67 1.83 32.11
N PHE A 267 11.43 2.53 32.95
CA PHE A 267 11.61 3.98 32.94
C PHE A 267 13.00 4.36 33.44
N CYS A 268 13.43 5.60 33.19
CA CYS A 268 14.68 6.14 33.73
C CYS A 268 14.40 7.26 34.74
N SER A 269 15.11 7.23 35.87
CA SER A 269 15.01 8.23 36.93
C SER A 269 15.79 9.49 36.58
N CYS A 270 15.29 10.66 36.97
CA CYS A 270 15.99 11.93 36.70
C CYS A 270 17.23 12.10 37.57
N GLN A 271 18.26 12.72 37.01
CA GLN A 271 19.44 13.16 37.74
C GLN A 271 19.09 14.26 38.75
N LYS A 272 19.97 14.46 39.75
CA LYS A 272 19.79 15.51 40.78
C LYS A 272 19.63 16.89 40.13
N ASN A 273 18.65 17.67 40.59
CA ASN A 273 18.26 19.00 40.08
C ASN A 273 17.57 19.01 38.70
N TYR A 274 17.26 17.85 38.13
CA TYR A 274 16.42 17.72 36.96
C TYR A 274 15.11 17.00 37.32
N SER A 275 14.04 17.37 36.65
CA SER A 275 12.72 16.78 36.87
C SER A 275 11.92 16.74 35.57
N ARG A 276 10.82 15.98 35.60
CA ARG A 276 9.79 15.97 34.55
C ARG A 276 8.54 16.65 35.10
N SER A 277 7.86 17.42 34.25
CA SER A 277 6.52 17.90 34.56
C SER A 277 5.54 16.73 34.58
N PRO A 278 4.45 16.75 35.37
CA PRO A 278 3.40 15.72 35.31
C PRO A 278 2.76 15.55 33.92
N SER A 279 2.90 16.57 33.06
CA SER A 279 2.43 16.54 31.67
C SER A 279 3.43 15.91 30.68
N ASP A 280 4.68 15.69 31.09
CA ASP A 280 5.72 15.14 30.22
C ASP A 280 5.61 13.60 30.15
N PRO A 281 5.79 12.99 28.97
CA PRO A 281 5.88 11.53 28.86
C PRO A 281 7.16 11.01 29.53
N LEU A 282 7.14 9.76 30.01
CA LEU A 282 8.30 9.10 30.63
C LEU A 282 9.52 8.96 29.70
N SER A 283 9.32 9.10 28.39
CA SER A 283 10.38 9.13 27.38
C SER A 283 11.02 10.50 27.17
N ALA A 284 10.48 11.58 27.75
CA ALA A 284 11.06 12.91 27.64
C ALA A 284 12.35 13.02 28.47
N SER A 285 13.28 13.87 28.03
CA SER A 285 14.47 14.24 28.80
C SER A 285 14.07 14.92 30.11
N CYS A 286 14.86 14.73 31.16
CA CYS A 286 14.65 15.50 32.39
C CYS A 286 15.18 16.92 32.19
N THR A 287 14.43 17.89 32.71
CA THR A 287 14.68 19.33 32.47
C THR A 287 14.84 20.06 33.79
N ARG A 288 15.27 21.32 33.76
CA ARG A 288 15.52 22.13 34.97
C ARG A 288 14.84 23.49 34.89
N PRO A 289 14.65 24.22 36.00
CA PRO A 289 14.17 25.60 35.96
C PRO A 289 15.09 26.52 35.15
N PRO A 290 14.57 27.57 34.48
CA PRO A 290 15.37 28.46 33.66
C PRO A 290 16.20 29.44 34.50
N SER A 291 17.17 30.07 33.85
CA SER A 291 17.95 31.19 34.40
C SER A 291 17.16 32.51 34.38
N ALA A 292 17.71 33.59 34.96
CA ALA A 292 17.06 34.91 34.93
C ALA A 292 16.88 35.44 33.49
N PRO A 293 15.80 36.21 33.23
CA PRO A 293 15.68 37.00 32.00
C PRO A 293 16.87 37.94 31.80
N ARG A 294 17.16 38.29 30.55
CA ARG A 294 18.28 39.17 30.19
C ARG A 294 17.76 40.51 29.68
N ASP A 295 18.63 41.52 29.62
CA ASP A 295 18.39 42.81 28.97
C ASP A 295 17.06 43.49 29.36
N LEU A 296 16.73 43.49 30.65
CA LEU A 296 15.52 44.13 31.15
C LEU A 296 15.63 45.66 30.99
N VAL A 297 14.87 46.21 30.06
CA VAL A 297 14.81 47.64 29.74
C VAL A 297 13.41 48.19 29.92
N TYR A 298 13.32 49.49 30.20
CA TYR A 298 12.04 50.15 30.44
C TYR A 298 11.89 51.43 29.62
N SER A 299 10.64 51.79 29.29
CA SER A 299 10.28 53.04 28.64
C SER A 299 9.06 53.63 29.35
N LEU A 300 9.21 54.86 29.85
CA LEU A 300 8.14 55.56 30.55
C LEU A 300 7.35 56.45 29.57
N ARG A 301 6.03 56.31 29.55
CA ARG A 301 5.10 57.17 28.79
C ARG A 301 4.02 57.68 29.72
N ARG A 302 4.06 58.97 30.09
CA ARG A 302 3.12 59.59 31.04
C ARG A 302 3.11 58.85 32.39
N SER A 303 2.01 58.17 32.73
CA SER A 303 1.81 57.32 33.93
C SER A 303 1.85 55.81 33.64
N SER A 304 2.36 55.42 32.47
CA SER A 304 2.52 54.03 32.05
C SER A 304 3.99 53.67 31.83
N LEU A 305 4.39 52.50 32.32
CA LEU A 305 5.73 51.95 32.19
C LEU A 305 5.68 50.71 31.30
N VAL A 306 6.36 50.77 30.16
CA VAL A 306 6.51 49.62 29.26
C VAL A 306 7.83 48.94 29.58
N LEU A 307 7.77 47.68 30.02
CA LEU A 307 8.92 46.83 30.25
C LEU A 307 9.14 45.90 29.06
N ARG A 308 10.41 45.67 28.72
CA ARG A 308 10.84 44.71 27.70
C ARG A 308 12.08 43.97 28.19
N TRP A 309 12.16 42.66 27.94
CA TRP A 309 13.33 41.85 28.28
C TRP A 309 13.62 40.83 27.19
N SER A 310 14.82 40.25 27.22
CA SER A 310 15.21 39.14 26.37
C SER A 310 15.12 37.81 27.13
N ALA A 311 15.09 36.70 26.38
CA ALA A 311 14.96 35.37 26.96
C ALA A 311 16.18 35.01 27.85
N PRO A 312 15.98 34.16 28.88
CA PRO A 312 17.07 33.64 29.71
C PRO A 312 18.21 33.03 28.88
N ALA A 313 19.43 33.06 29.41
CA ALA A 313 20.59 32.44 28.75
C ALA A 313 20.43 30.91 28.65
N ASP A 314 19.87 30.31 29.70
CA ASP A 314 19.47 28.92 29.76
C ASP A 314 17.97 28.83 30.09
N ALA A 315 17.21 28.19 29.20
CA ALA A 315 15.79 27.92 29.37
C ALA A 315 15.52 26.62 30.16
N GLY A 316 16.56 25.90 30.54
CA GLY A 316 16.49 24.63 31.25
C GLY A 316 16.04 23.46 30.37
N GLY A 317 16.29 23.56 29.05
CA GLY A 317 15.95 22.54 28.05
C GLY A 317 14.48 22.51 27.61
N ARG A 318 13.70 23.55 27.93
CA ARG A 318 12.27 23.64 27.58
C ARG A 318 11.94 24.93 26.81
N SER A 319 10.83 24.90 26.08
CA SER A 319 10.30 26.05 25.34
C SER A 319 9.01 26.63 25.94
N ASP A 320 8.45 26.00 26.97
CA ASP A 320 7.25 26.42 27.71
C ASP A 320 7.55 27.52 28.75
N LEU A 321 8.35 28.51 28.33
CA LEU A 321 8.73 29.63 29.18
C LEU A 321 7.56 30.58 29.40
N THR A 322 7.31 30.88 30.67
CA THR A 322 6.39 31.92 31.11
C THR A 322 7.12 32.90 32.03
N TYR A 323 6.62 34.12 32.13
CA TYR A 323 7.22 35.17 32.96
C TYR A 323 6.23 35.64 34.01
N SER A 324 6.77 35.98 35.18
CA SER A 324 6.00 36.50 36.30
C SER A 324 6.68 37.73 36.86
N LEU A 325 5.89 38.75 37.19
CA LEU A 325 6.40 40.02 37.70
C LEU A 325 6.07 40.24 39.17
N TRP A 326 7.03 40.83 39.87
CA TRP A 326 6.85 41.39 41.19
C TRP A 326 7.13 42.90 41.15
N CYS A 327 6.22 43.69 41.71
CA CYS A 327 6.30 45.16 41.76
C CYS A 327 6.38 45.59 43.22
N GLY A 328 7.39 46.40 43.56
CA GLY A 328 7.54 47.05 44.85
C GLY A 328 7.64 48.57 44.70
N ARG A 329 6.97 49.34 45.57
CA ARG A 329 7.14 50.78 45.71
C ARG A 329 8.13 51.07 46.83
N CYS A 330 9.20 51.80 46.52
CA CYS A 330 10.30 52.04 47.45
C CYS A 330 10.39 53.54 47.78
N PRO A 331 9.80 54.01 48.89
CA PRO A 331 9.76 55.44 49.21
C PRO A 331 11.13 56.05 49.57
N ALA A 332 12.15 55.24 49.87
CA ALA A 332 13.52 55.68 50.10
C ALA A 332 14.53 54.63 49.59
N PRO A 333 15.73 55.04 49.12
CA PRO A 333 16.73 54.12 48.55
C PRO A 333 17.35 53.11 49.54
N ARG A 334 17.08 53.22 50.85
CA ARG A 334 17.53 52.27 51.89
C ARG A 334 16.39 51.69 52.75
N GLY A 335 15.13 51.98 52.42
CA GLY A 335 13.96 51.41 53.10
C GLY A 335 13.37 50.22 52.35
N GLY A 336 12.77 49.26 53.05
CA GLY A 336 12.12 48.11 52.43
C GLY A 336 11.02 48.52 51.45
N CYS A 337 10.96 47.87 50.29
CA CYS A 337 9.96 48.13 49.27
C CYS A 337 8.64 47.44 49.64
N GLU A 338 7.54 48.18 49.64
CA GLU A 338 6.21 47.63 49.84
C GLU A 338 5.66 47.09 48.51
N GLN A 339 4.98 45.94 48.53
CA GLN A 339 4.37 45.41 47.31
C GLN A 339 3.36 46.43 46.73
N CYS A 340 3.41 46.66 45.42
CA CYS A 340 2.50 47.58 44.75
C CYS A 340 1.04 47.17 45.01
N GLY A 341 0.22 48.12 45.47
CA GLY A 341 -1.20 47.87 45.75
C GLY A 341 -2.04 47.70 44.47
N ASN A 342 -3.30 47.25 44.63
CA ASN A 342 -4.25 46.93 43.55
C ASN A 342 -4.56 48.06 42.55
N GLY A 343 -4.07 49.28 42.79
CA GLY A 343 -4.22 50.41 41.87
C GLY A 343 -3.33 50.32 40.62
N VAL A 344 -2.22 49.57 40.68
CA VAL A 344 -1.31 49.37 39.53
C VAL A 344 -1.84 48.22 38.66
N GLY A 345 -2.17 48.52 37.40
CA GLY A 345 -2.64 47.52 36.45
C GLY A 345 -1.50 46.92 35.64
N PHE A 346 -1.53 45.62 35.39
CA PHE A 346 -0.59 44.92 34.51
C PHE A 346 -1.30 44.50 33.24
N VAL A 347 -0.86 45.03 32.09
CA VAL A 347 -1.44 44.72 30.77
C VAL A 347 -0.40 43.96 29.95
N PRO A 348 -0.67 42.72 29.50
CA PRO A 348 -1.97 42.02 29.59
C PRO A 348 -2.27 41.34 30.95
N GLN A 349 -1.26 40.88 31.69
CA GLN A 349 -1.41 40.23 33.00
C GLN A 349 -0.09 40.27 33.81
N GLN A 350 -0.13 39.92 35.10
CA GLN A 350 1.07 39.96 35.98
C GLN A 350 1.88 38.66 35.97
N THR A 351 1.22 37.52 35.82
CA THR A 351 1.81 36.17 35.90
C THR A 351 1.45 35.37 34.65
N GLY A 352 2.24 34.34 34.32
CA GLY A 352 1.97 33.49 33.15
C GLY A 352 2.13 34.22 31.81
N LEU A 353 2.94 35.28 31.75
CA LEU A 353 3.20 36.02 30.53
C LEU A 353 4.01 35.19 29.56
N VAL A 354 3.57 35.05 28.32
CA VAL A 354 4.36 34.43 27.23
C VAL A 354 5.15 35.50 26.46
N GLU A 355 4.55 36.68 26.32
CA GLU A 355 5.20 37.83 25.72
C GLU A 355 6.29 38.40 26.63
N ARG A 356 7.36 38.90 26.01
CA ARG A 356 8.51 39.49 26.72
C ARG A 356 8.34 41.00 26.92
N THR A 357 7.09 41.43 27.03
CA THR A 357 6.72 42.82 27.26
C THR A 357 5.48 42.89 28.13
N VAL A 358 5.43 43.89 28.99
CA VAL A 358 4.27 44.17 29.83
C VAL A 358 4.21 45.66 30.09
N THR A 359 2.99 46.19 30.13
CA THR A 359 2.76 47.60 30.44
C THR A 359 2.13 47.72 31.82
N LEU A 360 2.81 48.41 32.73
CA LEU A 360 2.27 48.80 34.02
C LEU A 360 1.55 50.14 33.84
N VAL A 361 0.28 50.21 34.20
CA VAL A 361 -0.56 51.41 34.11
C VAL A 361 -0.95 51.90 35.50
N ASN A 362 -1.38 53.16 35.60
CA ASN A 362 -1.77 53.83 36.85
C ASN A 362 -0.62 53.95 37.87
N LEU A 363 0.60 54.16 37.39
CA LEU A 363 1.72 54.48 38.26
C LEU A 363 1.57 55.89 38.82
N LEU A 364 1.88 56.05 40.10
CA LEU A 364 1.82 57.35 40.75
C LEU A 364 2.93 58.27 40.20
N PRO A 365 2.64 59.55 39.94
CA PRO A 365 3.67 60.53 39.60
C PRO A 365 4.60 60.76 40.81
N HIS A 366 5.88 61.02 40.55
CA HIS A 366 6.91 61.27 41.57
C HIS A 366 7.16 60.11 42.55
N ALA A 367 6.98 58.86 42.11
CA ALA A 367 7.22 57.67 42.93
C ALA A 367 8.30 56.76 42.32
N ASN A 368 9.06 56.09 43.19
CA ASN A 368 10.09 55.11 42.80
C ASN A 368 9.54 53.68 42.90
N TYR A 369 9.68 52.93 41.82
CA TYR A 369 9.22 51.55 41.70
C TYR A 369 10.40 50.63 41.38
N THR A 370 10.45 49.48 42.05
CA THR A 370 11.35 48.37 41.74
C THR A 370 10.52 47.23 41.15
N ILE A 371 10.89 46.77 39.97
CA ILE A 371 10.21 45.68 39.27
C ILE A 371 11.17 44.53 39.07
N ARG A 372 10.76 43.33 39.49
CA ARG A 372 11.47 42.06 39.28
C ARG A 372 10.72 41.19 38.30
N VAL A 373 11.45 40.60 37.36
CA VAL A 373 10.92 39.66 36.37
C VAL A 373 11.60 38.31 36.55
N VAL A 374 10.79 37.26 36.72
CA VAL A 374 11.23 35.87 36.85
C VAL A 374 10.79 35.08 35.63
N ALA A 375 11.66 34.21 35.13
CA ALA A 375 11.31 33.21 34.11
C ALA A 375 10.94 31.88 34.78
N LEU A 376 9.89 31.24 34.29
CA LEU A 376 9.32 29.99 34.78
C LEU A 376 9.11 29.02 33.63
N ASN A 377 9.19 27.73 33.90
CA ASN A 377 8.82 26.67 32.95
C ASN A 377 8.02 25.56 33.65
N GLY A 378 7.59 24.52 32.93
CA GLY A 378 6.75 23.44 33.45
C GLY A 378 7.32 22.64 34.63
N VAL A 379 8.62 22.77 34.94
CA VAL A 379 9.29 22.13 36.09
C VAL A 379 9.60 23.11 37.24
N SER A 380 9.37 24.40 37.02
CA SER A 380 9.63 25.46 38.01
C SER A 380 8.63 25.47 39.16
N ALA A 381 7.46 24.84 39.01
CA ALA A 381 6.42 24.73 40.04
C ALA A 381 6.88 23.94 41.30
N GLY A 382 7.90 23.07 41.15
CA GLY A 382 8.47 22.31 42.26
C GLY A 382 9.53 23.05 43.09
N SER A 383 9.91 24.29 42.72
CA SER A 383 10.90 25.10 43.44
C SER A 383 10.26 26.37 44.02
N PRO A 384 10.55 26.76 45.28
CA PRO A 384 9.96 27.95 45.88
C PRO A 384 10.39 29.23 45.12
N LEU A 385 9.41 30.09 44.80
CA LEU A 385 9.59 31.38 44.10
C LEU A 385 10.67 32.29 44.72
N ALA A 386 10.92 32.16 46.03
CA ALA A 386 11.93 32.94 46.75
C ALA A 386 13.39 32.57 46.39
N GLY A 387 13.62 31.43 45.73
CA GLY A 387 14.95 30.93 45.36
C GLY A 387 15.27 31.03 43.86
N GLN A 388 14.40 31.64 43.05
CA GLN A 388 14.58 31.69 41.60
C GLN A 388 15.34 32.95 41.15
N PRO A 389 16.21 32.84 40.11
CA PRO A 389 16.98 33.96 39.61
C PRO A 389 16.05 34.97 38.88
N TYR A 390 16.20 36.25 39.18
CA TYR A 390 15.37 37.33 38.66
C TYR A 390 16.20 38.45 38.02
N ALA A 391 15.58 39.18 37.09
CA ALA A 391 16.08 40.47 36.58
C ALA A 391 15.35 41.61 37.28
N GLU A 392 16.04 42.68 37.67
CA GLU A 392 15.47 43.80 38.42
C GLU A 392 15.73 45.14 37.73
N VAL A 393 14.77 46.06 37.81
CA VAL A 393 14.92 47.44 37.35
C VAL A 393 14.25 48.44 38.30
N ASN A 394 14.85 49.61 38.45
CA ASN A 394 14.37 50.71 39.29
C ASN A 394 13.93 51.89 38.42
N VAL A 395 12.73 52.43 38.66
CA VAL A 395 12.05 53.41 37.80
C VAL A 395 11.48 54.58 38.61
N SER A 396 11.62 55.81 38.09
CA SER A 396 11.09 57.06 38.65
C SER A 396 10.22 57.81 37.63
N THR A 397 9.04 58.32 38.01
CA THR A 397 8.04 58.95 37.10
C THR A 397 8.12 60.51 37.04
N GLY A 398 7.98 61.15 35.86
CA GLY A 398 8.15 62.63 35.60
C GLY A 398 7.01 63.39 34.85
N LEU A 399 7.16 64.73 34.63
CA LEU A 399 6.17 65.75 34.13
C LEU A 399 5.74 65.64 32.61
N ALA A 400 4.56 66.17 32.20
CA ALA A 400 3.90 66.01 30.86
C ALA A 400 4.09 67.16 29.81
N VAL A 401 3.84 66.93 28.49
CA VAL A 401 4.29 67.68 27.25
C VAL A 401 3.11 68.08 26.26
N PRO A 402 3.24 69.08 25.31
CA PRO A 402 2.15 69.94 24.74
C PRO A 402 1.44 69.56 23.38
N THR A 403 0.45 70.37 22.95
CA THR A 403 -0.67 70.14 21.97
C THR A 403 -0.42 70.40 20.46
N PRO A 404 -1.19 69.76 19.52
CA PRO A 404 -1.03 69.85 18.04
C PRO A 404 -1.61 71.12 17.35
N VAL A 405 -1.17 71.40 16.12
CA VAL A 405 -1.57 72.56 15.26
C VAL A 405 -2.97 72.38 14.64
N THR A 406 -3.79 73.42 14.65
CA THR A 406 -5.17 73.46 14.12
C THR A 406 -5.43 74.67 13.22
N ASP A 407 -6.48 74.62 12.39
CA ASP A 407 -6.98 75.72 11.52
C ASP A 407 -6.06 76.11 10.34
N ILE A 408 -5.91 75.22 9.35
CA ILE A 408 -5.16 75.46 8.10
C ILE A 408 -6.07 76.12 7.07
N ARG A 409 -5.60 77.22 6.46
CA ARG A 409 -6.31 78.05 5.48
C ARG A 409 -5.54 78.11 4.17
N THR A 410 -6.26 78.26 3.06
CA THR A 410 -5.68 78.44 1.73
C THR A 410 -5.83 79.91 1.34
N ASP A 411 -4.71 80.61 1.16
CA ASP A 411 -4.68 82.05 0.93
C ASP A 411 -4.76 82.40 -0.57
N LYS A 412 -4.09 81.62 -1.42
CA LYS A 412 -4.02 81.86 -2.87
C LYS A 412 -3.82 80.56 -3.64
N VAL A 413 -4.51 80.43 -4.77
CA VAL A 413 -4.37 79.30 -5.70
C VAL A 413 -4.09 79.87 -7.10
N GLU A 414 -3.01 79.42 -7.73
CA GLU A 414 -2.62 79.78 -9.09
C GLU A 414 -2.52 78.52 -9.97
N GLN A 415 -2.17 78.67 -11.26
CA GLN A 415 -2.00 77.52 -12.17
C GLN A 415 -0.85 76.60 -11.75
N LYS A 416 0.18 77.11 -11.07
CA LYS A 416 1.39 76.36 -10.70
C LYS A 416 1.86 76.59 -9.25
N SER A 417 1.08 77.26 -8.42
CA SER A 417 1.43 77.56 -7.02
C SER A 417 0.19 77.56 -6.10
N ILE A 418 0.38 77.20 -4.82
CA ILE A 418 -0.64 77.27 -3.76
C ILE A 418 -0.01 77.88 -2.50
N SER A 419 -0.65 78.89 -1.91
CA SER A 419 -0.26 79.53 -0.65
C SER A 419 -1.18 79.10 0.50
N LEU A 420 -0.60 78.70 1.64
CA LEU A 420 -1.29 78.20 2.83
C LEU A 420 -0.86 78.98 4.08
N SER A 421 -1.78 79.20 5.02
CA SER A 421 -1.52 79.78 6.35
C SER A 421 -2.20 78.98 7.47
N TRP A 422 -1.68 79.03 8.70
CA TRP A 422 -2.27 78.34 9.86
C TRP A 422 -2.07 79.13 11.16
N GLN A 423 -2.83 78.78 12.20
CA GLN A 423 -2.72 79.43 13.51
C GLN A 423 -1.58 78.82 14.35
N GLU A 424 -0.81 79.66 15.02
CA GLU A 424 0.24 79.25 15.96
C GLU A 424 -0.34 78.59 17.23
N PRO A 425 0.21 77.47 17.73
CA PRO A 425 -0.25 76.87 18.99
C PRO A 425 -0.02 77.80 20.19
N GLY A 426 -0.96 77.87 21.12
CA GLY A 426 -1.02 78.87 22.21
C GLY A 426 0.12 78.90 23.24
N PHE A 427 1.24 78.21 23.02
CA PHE A 427 2.46 78.29 23.83
C PHE A 427 3.68 78.53 22.93
N PRO A 428 4.01 79.80 22.62
CA PRO A 428 5.13 80.12 21.74
C PRO A 428 6.46 79.83 22.46
N THR A 429 7.26 78.93 21.90
CA THR A 429 8.71 78.95 22.12
C THR A 429 9.36 79.65 20.93
N ASN A 430 10.32 80.54 21.17
CA ASN A 430 10.96 81.41 20.17
C ASN A 430 11.67 80.68 18.99
N SER A 431 11.56 79.36 18.89
CA SER A 431 12.22 78.51 17.89
C SER A 431 11.31 77.37 17.39
N THR A 432 10.02 77.64 17.16
CA THR A 432 9.09 76.61 16.62
C THR A 432 9.22 76.56 15.09
N GLU A 433 9.79 75.48 14.56
CA GLU A 433 9.85 75.21 13.11
C GLU A 433 8.61 74.41 12.69
N TYR A 434 8.05 74.68 11.51
CA TYR A 434 6.93 73.94 10.92
C TYR A 434 7.39 73.14 9.71
N GLU A 435 6.86 71.93 9.57
CA GLU A 435 7.08 71.09 8.38
C GLU A 435 5.74 70.80 7.69
N VAL A 436 5.67 71.13 6.41
CA VAL A 436 4.50 70.95 5.53
C VAL A 436 4.77 69.82 4.54
N LYS A 437 3.98 68.75 4.62
CA LYS A 437 4.02 67.58 3.72
C LYS A 437 2.91 67.71 2.68
N TYR A 438 3.21 67.46 1.39
CA TYR A 438 2.22 67.49 0.31
C TYR A 438 2.42 66.41 -0.77
N TYR A 439 1.33 65.97 -1.40
CA TYR A 439 1.34 64.95 -2.48
C TYR A 439 0.08 65.02 -3.36
N GLU A 440 0.17 64.47 -4.59
CA GLU A 440 -0.97 64.36 -5.53
C GLU A 440 -1.97 63.30 -5.02
N LYS A 441 -3.29 63.61 -5.02
CA LYS A 441 -4.31 62.72 -4.46
C LYS A 441 -4.32 61.33 -5.13
N ASP A 442 -4.07 61.26 -6.43
CA ASP A 442 -4.08 60.01 -7.20
C ASP A 442 -2.89 59.09 -6.89
N GLN A 443 -1.80 59.60 -6.29
CA GLN A 443 -0.59 58.83 -6.02
C GLN A 443 -0.54 58.17 -4.61
N ARG A 444 -1.63 58.25 -3.82
CA ARG A 444 -1.81 57.63 -2.47
C ARG A 444 -0.50 57.48 -1.66
N ASP A 445 0.03 58.61 -1.18
CA ASP A 445 1.17 58.73 -0.23
C ASP A 445 2.48 57.99 -0.61
N ARG A 446 2.62 57.50 -1.86
CA ARG A 446 3.85 56.81 -2.33
C ARG A 446 4.98 57.78 -2.68
N SER A 447 4.65 59.04 -2.96
CA SER A 447 5.56 60.11 -3.40
C SER A 447 5.08 61.43 -2.80
N TYR A 448 5.67 61.81 -1.66
CA TYR A 448 5.39 63.09 -1.00
C TYR A 448 6.61 64.01 -1.04
N SER A 449 6.36 65.30 -0.95
CA SER A 449 7.37 66.34 -0.83
C SER A 449 7.16 67.11 0.48
N THR A 450 8.23 67.62 1.08
CA THR A 450 8.14 68.43 2.31
C THR A 450 8.78 69.81 2.13
N VAL A 451 8.20 70.80 2.82
CA VAL A 451 8.73 72.16 2.92
C VAL A 451 8.78 72.55 4.38
N LYS A 452 9.92 73.05 4.85
CA LYS A 452 10.08 73.55 6.21
C LYS A 452 10.02 75.07 6.23
N THR A 453 9.39 75.63 7.26
CA THR A 453 9.30 77.09 7.44
C THR A 453 9.22 77.44 8.92
N THR A 454 9.74 78.61 9.29
CA THR A 454 9.58 79.20 10.62
C THR A 454 8.40 80.17 10.70
N SER A 455 7.76 80.48 9.56
CA SER A 455 6.54 81.29 9.49
C SER A 455 5.29 80.42 9.53
N THR A 456 4.18 80.98 9.99
CA THR A 456 2.85 80.36 9.97
C THR A 456 2.15 80.42 8.60
N ALA A 457 2.91 80.69 7.54
CA ALA A 457 2.45 80.72 6.15
C ALA A 457 3.55 80.24 5.19
N VAL A 458 3.17 79.55 4.12
CA VAL A 458 4.08 79.02 3.09
C VAL A 458 3.45 79.07 1.70
N THR A 459 4.25 79.28 0.66
CA THR A 459 3.83 79.14 -0.74
C THR A 459 4.57 77.99 -1.41
N VAL A 460 3.83 77.01 -1.91
CA VAL A 460 4.37 75.84 -2.61
C VAL A 460 4.27 76.07 -4.12
N ASN A 461 5.41 76.09 -4.79
CA ASN A 461 5.54 76.38 -6.23
C ASN A 461 5.78 75.10 -7.05
N ASN A 462 5.75 75.22 -8.39
CA ASN A 462 6.00 74.15 -9.37
C ASN A 462 4.96 73.00 -9.35
N LEU A 463 3.71 73.33 -9.01
CA LEU A 463 2.60 72.38 -9.04
C LEU A 463 2.08 72.22 -10.48
N LYS A 464 1.49 71.07 -10.80
CA LYS A 464 0.86 70.83 -12.10
C LYS A 464 -0.48 71.59 -12.18
N PRO A 465 -0.83 72.22 -13.33
CA PRO A 465 -2.12 72.87 -13.51
C PRO A 465 -3.27 71.85 -13.57
N GLY A 466 -4.44 72.22 -13.03
CA GLY A 466 -5.63 71.35 -12.98
C GLY A 466 -5.45 70.06 -12.18
N THR A 467 -4.61 70.05 -11.14
CA THR A 467 -4.28 68.86 -10.34
C THR A 467 -4.62 69.08 -8.85
N LEU A 468 -5.21 68.05 -8.22
CA LEU A 468 -5.64 68.07 -6.81
C LEU A 468 -4.53 67.56 -5.87
N TYR A 469 -4.10 68.40 -4.92
CA TYR A 469 -3.05 68.13 -3.94
C TYR A 469 -3.59 68.03 -2.50
N ILE A 470 -2.95 67.21 -1.66
CA ILE A 470 -3.22 67.07 -0.23
C ILE A 470 -2.07 67.66 0.58
N PHE A 471 -2.35 68.46 1.62
CA PHE A 471 -1.36 69.09 2.52
C PHE A 471 -1.56 68.70 4.00
N GLN A 472 -0.48 68.50 4.75
CA GLN A 472 -0.44 68.21 6.19
C GLN A 472 0.72 68.95 6.89
N ILE A 473 0.52 69.45 8.11
CA ILE A 473 1.48 70.34 8.81
C ILE A 473 1.78 69.82 10.22
N ARG A 474 3.03 69.87 10.68
CA ARG A 474 3.42 69.55 12.07
C ARG A 474 4.44 70.53 12.63
N THR A 475 4.56 70.58 13.96
CA THR A 475 5.68 71.25 14.63
C THR A 475 6.91 70.35 14.68
N SER A 476 8.07 70.95 14.41
CA SER A 476 9.40 70.35 14.41
C SER A 476 10.18 71.00 15.56
N SER A 477 10.45 70.24 16.63
CA SER A 477 11.38 70.65 17.69
C SER A 477 12.64 69.79 17.62
N SER A 478 13.77 70.30 18.10
CA SER A 478 15.08 69.64 17.97
C SER A 478 15.22 68.28 18.68
N GLN A 479 14.22 67.85 19.47
CA GLN A 479 14.27 66.57 20.19
C GLN A 479 13.04 65.67 20.04
N ASP A 480 11.92 66.15 19.47
CA ASP A 480 10.74 65.33 19.15
C ASP A 480 9.86 66.01 18.08
N TYR A 481 9.32 65.23 17.14
CA TYR A 481 8.36 65.68 16.13
C TYR A 481 6.93 65.68 16.69
N GLY A 482 6.19 66.77 16.47
CA GLY A 482 4.77 66.84 16.78
C GLY A 482 3.91 65.99 15.83
N ASN A 483 2.67 65.67 16.26
CA ASN A 483 1.69 64.99 15.41
C ASN A 483 1.28 65.90 14.22
N TYR A 484 1.03 65.29 13.05
CA TYR A 484 0.48 66.00 11.88
C TYR A 484 -0.94 66.50 12.13
N SER A 485 -1.24 67.65 11.55
CA SER A 485 -2.58 68.23 11.44
C SER A 485 -3.52 67.35 10.59
N PRO A 486 -4.83 67.58 10.65
CA PRO A 486 -5.77 67.10 9.64
C PRO A 486 -5.33 67.53 8.23
N SER A 487 -5.62 66.70 7.21
CA SER A 487 -5.26 66.96 5.81
C SER A 487 -6.23 67.94 5.13
N ILE A 488 -5.71 68.86 4.32
CA ILE A 488 -6.50 69.76 3.46
C ILE A 488 -6.27 69.43 1.98
N GLU A 489 -7.32 69.50 1.16
CA GLU A 489 -7.28 69.21 -0.28
C GLU A 489 -7.47 70.50 -1.09
N VAL A 490 -6.59 70.79 -2.06
CA VAL A 490 -6.61 72.02 -2.87
C VAL A 490 -6.26 71.71 -4.33
N GLU A 491 -7.03 72.25 -5.28
CA GLU A 491 -6.85 72.05 -6.73
C GLU A 491 -6.25 73.30 -7.40
N THR A 492 -5.26 73.13 -8.28
CA THR A 492 -4.64 74.22 -9.07
C THR A 492 -5.51 74.64 -10.26
N LEU A 493 -5.43 75.91 -10.68
CA LEU A 493 -6.23 76.43 -11.81
C LEU A 493 -5.85 75.78 -13.16
N ALA A 494 -6.86 75.48 -13.99
CA ALA A 494 -6.68 74.94 -15.33
C ALA A 494 -6.23 76.01 -16.35
N GLU A 495 -5.55 75.58 -17.42
CA GLU A 495 -5.05 76.46 -18.50
C GLU A 495 -6.16 76.69 -19.54
N LEU A 496 -6.52 77.95 -19.79
CA LEU A 496 -7.58 78.35 -20.74
C LEU A 496 -7.08 78.20 -22.18
N THR A 497 -7.62 77.24 -22.93
CA THR A 497 -7.41 77.12 -24.38
C THR A 497 -8.51 77.89 -25.13
N VAL A 498 -8.11 78.90 -25.90
CA VAL A 498 -9.00 79.69 -26.77
C VAL A 498 -9.25 78.91 -28.07
N ALA A 499 -10.53 78.64 -28.34
CA ALA A 499 -11.00 78.06 -29.58
C ALA A 499 -10.94 79.06 -30.74
N SER A 500 -10.47 78.61 -31.91
CA SER A 500 -10.82 79.21 -33.20
C SER A 500 -11.49 78.15 -34.06
N ASN A 501 -12.63 78.56 -34.59
CA ASN A 501 -13.65 77.80 -35.31
C ASN A 501 -13.34 77.88 -36.81
N GLU A 502 -13.46 76.78 -37.56
CA GLU A 502 -14.29 76.71 -38.79
C GLU A 502 -14.16 75.34 -39.52
N GLN A 503 -15.33 74.86 -39.94
CA GLN A 503 -15.65 73.94 -41.06
C GLN A 503 -15.62 72.40 -40.90
N ASN A 504 -16.87 71.92 -40.83
CA ASN A 504 -17.54 70.62 -41.04
C ASN A 504 -16.99 69.66 -42.15
N PRO A 505 -17.48 68.40 -42.26
CA PRO A 505 -16.65 67.21 -42.14
C PRO A 505 -16.94 66.18 -43.25
N VAL A 506 -16.17 66.16 -44.33
CA VAL A 506 -16.31 65.13 -45.38
C VAL A 506 -14.96 64.94 -46.06
N LEU A 507 -14.04 64.10 -45.51
CA LEU A 507 -12.88 63.56 -46.26
C LEU A 507 -11.95 62.58 -45.48
N ILE A 508 -12.42 61.80 -44.49
CA ILE A 508 -11.54 60.82 -43.78
C ILE A 508 -12.04 59.36 -43.87
N ILE A 509 -13.20 59.11 -44.47
CA ILE A 509 -13.76 57.74 -44.59
C ILE A 509 -13.18 56.95 -45.80
N ILE A 510 -12.32 57.53 -46.64
CA ILE A 510 -11.83 56.88 -47.87
C ILE A 510 -10.41 56.28 -47.75
N VAL A 511 -9.65 56.55 -46.68
CA VAL A 511 -8.23 56.13 -46.61
C VAL A 511 -7.96 54.91 -45.71
N VAL A 512 -8.91 54.47 -44.87
CA VAL A 512 -8.71 53.30 -43.99
C VAL A 512 -9.21 51.98 -44.61
N ALA A 513 -9.93 52.06 -45.74
CA ALA A 513 -10.53 50.90 -46.41
C ALA A 513 -9.59 50.12 -47.36
N ILE A 514 -8.35 50.60 -47.60
CA ILE A 514 -7.45 50.01 -48.62
C ILE A 514 -6.30 49.17 -47.99
N ALA A 515 -6.07 49.23 -46.68
CA ALA A 515 -5.04 48.40 -46.02
C ALA A 515 -5.55 47.05 -45.49
N GLY A 516 -6.88 46.87 -45.40
CA GLY A 516 -7.51 45.67 -44.83
C GLY A 516 -7.89 44.56 -45.82
N LEU A 517 -7.75 44.80 -47.14
CA LEU A 517 -8.26 43.90 -48.18
C LEU A 517 -7.19 43.05 -48.88
N THR A 518 -5.91 43.22 -48.54
CA THR A 518 -4.80 42.51 -49.22
C THR A 518 -4.23 41.32 -48.43
N VAL A 519 -4.76 41.00 -47.26
CA VAL A 519 -4.25 39.91 -46.39
C VAL A 519 -5.23 38.74 -46.22
N LEU A 520 -6.47 38.86 -46.73
CA LEU A 520 -7.55 37.87 -46.51
C LEU A 520 -7.95 37.02 -47.73
N VAL A 521 -7.23 37.09 -48.85
CA VAL A 521 -7.60 36.36 -50.09
C VAL A 521 -6.58 35.28 -50.53
N SER A 522 -5.44 35.11 -49.85
CA SER A 522 -4.41 34.14 -50.30
C SER A 522 -4.36 32.82 -49.52
N MET A 523 -5.43 32.42 -48.83
CA MET A 523 -5.58 31.08 -48.29
C MET A 523 -6.91 30.49 -48.76
N VAL A 524 -6.89 29.82 -49.92
CA VAL A 524 -7.62 28.55 -50.22
C VAL A 524 -7.36 28.17 -51.68
N VAL A 525 -6.53 27.11 -51.84
CA VAL A 525 -6.60 26.07 -52.89
C VAL A 525 -6.08 26.40 -54.29
N ALA A 526 -4.85 25.96 -54.61
CA ALA A 526 -4.61 24.80 -55.49
C ALA A 526 -3.10 24.55 -55.74
N VAL A 527 -2.64 23.39 -55.28
CA VAL A 527 -1.35 22.68 -55.51
C VAL A 527 -1.20 22.38 -57.03
N PRO A 528 0.00 22.30 -57.68
CA PRO A 528 0.94 21.21 -57.42
C PRO A 528 2.46 21.33 -57.68
N ARG A 529 3.19 20.52 -56.89
CA ARG A 529 4.42 19.71 -57.17
C ARG A 529 5.73 20.35 -57.67
N ARG A 530 6.79 20.05 -56.87
CA ARG A 530 8.21 19.67 -57.18
C ARG A 530 9.32 20.67 -56.79
N SER A 531 10.29 20.10 -56.05
CA SER A 531 11.72 20.48 -55.90
C SER A 531 12.01 21.70 -55.02
N VAL A 532 12.39 21.59 -53.74
CA VAL A 532 13.63 21.01 -53.13
C VAL A 532 14.90 21.75 -53.56
N THR A 533 15.65 22.17 -52.53
CA THR A 533 17.07 22.59 -52.51
C THR A 533 17.38 24.02 -52.92
N LEU A 534 17.48 24.95 -51.95
CA LEU A 534 18.60 25.93 -51.91
C LEU A 534 18.67 26.86 -50.66
N PHE A 535 18.07 26.51 -49.51
CA PHE A 535 18.20 27.33 -48.29
C PHE A 535 18.57 26.53 -47.03
N CYS A 536 19.29 25.42 -47.21
CA CYS A 536 19.91 24.64 -46.13
C CYS A 536 21.45 24.59 -46.22
N ALA A 537 22.07 25.38 -47.10
CA ALA A 537 23.52 25.33 -47.34
C ALA A 537 24.35 26.33 -46.49
N TYR A 538 23.72 27.20 -45.68
CA TYR A 538 24.45 28.21 -44.90
C TYR A 538 24.61 27.87 -43.40
N LEU A 539 23.81 26.94 -42.87
CA LEU A 539 23.86 26.55 -41.44
C LEU A 539 24.55 25.21 -41.16
N MET A 540 25.10 24.56 -42.19
CA MET A 540 25.79 23.26 -42.13
C MET A 540 27.33 23.39 -42.10
N SER A 541 27.88 24.42 -41.44
CA SER A 541 29.35 24.65 -41.40
C SER A 541 29.99 24.66 -40.01
N LEU A 542 29.27 24.32 -38.93
CA LEU A 542 29.87 24.26 -37.59
C LEU A 542 29.28 23.11 -36.75
N CYS A 543 29.58 21.86 -37.14
CA CYS A 543 29.97 20.78 -36.22
C CYS A 543 30.16 19.46 -36.99
N GLU A 544 31.39 19.20 -37.41
CA GLU A 544 31.91 17.87 -37.70
C GLU A 544 32.44 17.27 -36.40
N SER A 545 31.76 16.26 -35.84
CA SER A 545 32.37 15.04 -35.29
C SER A 545 31.31 14.14 -34.62
N ALA A 546 31.08 12.98 -35.24
CA ALA A 546 30.39 11.76 -34.76
C ALA A 546 28.83 11.68 -34.84
N SER A 547 28.36 11.46 -36.08
CA SER A 547 27.41 10.43 -36.56
C SER A 547 26.83 9.47 -35.49
N PHE A 548 25.52 9.33 -35.26
CA PHE A 548 24.48 8.87 -36.19
C PHE A 548 23.12 9.57 -35.93
N ALA A 549 22.52 10.12 -36.98
CA ALA A 549 21.20 10.74 -36.96
C ALA A 549 20.10 9.73 -37.29
N ALA A 550 19.11 9.58 -36.41
CA ALA A 550 17.84 8.93 -36.73
C ALA A 550 16.91 9.91 -37.44
N VAL A 551 16.90 9.78 -38.76
CA VAL A 551 15.78 9.98 -39.70
C VAL A 551 14.40 10.22 -39.04
N LYS A 552 13.80 11.40 -39.26
CA LYS A 552 12.35 11.61 -39.12
C LYS A 552 11.67 11.47 -40.49
N ILE A 553 11.29 10.23 -40.81
CA ILE A 553 10.25 9.93 -41.80
C ILE A 553 8.88 10.14 -41.12
N PRO A 554 7.91 10.84 -41.74
CA PRO A 554 6.57 10.98 -41.19
C PRO A 554 5.68 9.81 -41.63
N THR A 555 5.67 8.71 -40.89
CA THR A 555 4.65 7.64 -41.01
C THR A 555 4.54 6.88 -39.67
N ARG A 556 3.36 6.88 -39.04
CA ARG A 556 2.92 6.01 -37.91
C ARG A 556 4.01 5.70 -36.86
N ARG A 557 4.06 6.44 -35.75
CA ARG A 557 5.04 6.20 -34.66
C ARG A 557 4.94 4.74 -34.20
N THR A 558 5.95 3.93 -34.48
CA THR A 558 6.12 2.59 -33.93
C THR A 558 6.93 2.68 -32.64
N TYR A 559 6.60 1.85 -31.66
CA TYR A 559 7.35 1.72 -30.41
C TYR A 559 8.82 1.39 -30.69
N ILE A 560 9.72 2.04 -29.96
CA ILE A 560 11.17 1.81 -30.00
C ILE A 560 11.57 1.20 -28.66
N ASP A 561 12.17 0.01 -28.69
CA ASP A 561 12.63 -0.66 -27.49
C ASP A 561 13.83 0.08 -26.88
N PRO A 562 13.73 0.60 -25.64
CA PRO A 562 14.84 1.30 -24.99
C PRO A 562 16.12 0.48 -24.84
N ASP A 563 16.03 -0.86 -24.83
CA ASP A 563 17.21 -1.73 -24.71
C ASP A 563 18.08 -1.71 -25.97
N THR A 564 17.58 -1.16 -27.08
CA THR A 564 18.38 -0.93 -28.31
C THR A 564 19.24 0.33 -28.23
N CYS A 565 19.07 1.16 -27.20
CA CYS A 565 19.85 2.38 -27.01
C CYS A 565 21.12 2.09 -26.18
N GLU A 566 22.28 2.54 -26.64
CA GLU A 566 23.55 2.38 -25.92
C GLU A 566 23.57 3.14 -24.57
N ASP A 567 23.00 4.35 -24.54
CA ASP A 567 22.87 5.17 -23.33
C ASP A 567 21.40 5.34 -22.88
N PRO A 568 20.99 4.71 -21.75
CA PRO A 568 19.65 4.84 -21.17
C PRO A 568 19.29 6.27 -20.77
N MET A 569 20.28 7.10 -20.37
CA MET A 569 20.04 8.48 -19.96
C MET A 569 19.67 9.35 -21.16
N GLN A 570 20.41 9.22 -22.25
CA GLN A 570 20.08 9.90 -23.50
C GLN A 570 18.74 9.43 -24.06
N ALA A 571 18.45 8.12 -23.99
CA ALA A 571 17.16 7.56 -24.41
C ALA A 571 15.99 8.16 -23.63
N VAL A 572 16.09 8.25 -22.31
CA VAL A 572 15.03 8.86 -21.48
C VAL A 572 14.78 10.32 -21.87
N HIS A 573 15.82 11.10 -22.14
CA HIS A 573 15.65 12.49 -22.56
C HIS A 573 15.06 12.67 -23.97
N LEU A 574 15.08 11.62 -24.82
CA LEU A 574 14.43 11.64 -26.13
C LEU A 574 12.90 11.51 -26.02
N PHE A 575 12.40 10.77 -25.03
CA PHE A 575 10.98 10.42 -24.92
C PHE A 575 10.27 11.00 -23.69
N ALA A 576 11.01 11.41 -22.65
CA ALA A 576 10.45 11.97 -21.42
C ALA A 576 10.92 13.41 -21.18
N LYS A 577 10.01 14.23 -20.63
CA LYS A 577 10.29 15.60 -20.23
C LYS A 577 11.07 15.62 -18.91
N GLU A 578 12.22 16.28 -18.89
CA GLU A 578 12.95 16.56 -17.64
C GLU A 578 12.22 17.66 -16.85
N LEU A 579 11.96 17.40 -15.56
CA LEU A 579 11.32 18.30 -14.63
C LEU A 579 12.35 18.87 -13.65
N ASP A 580 12.13 20.10 -13.20
CA ASP A 580 12.93 20.69 -12.13
C ASP A 580 12.48 20.16 -10.76
N ASN A 581 13.41 19.83 -9.88
CA ASN A 581 13.11 19.31 -8.55
C ASN A 581 12.27 20.30 -7.71
N ALA A 582 12.43 21.61 -7.92
CA ALA A 582 11.63 22.63 -7.25
C ALA A 582 10.15 22.66 -7.70
N SER A 583 9.83 22.04 -8.84
CA SER A 583 8.46 21.95 -9.36
C SER A 583 7.62 20.86 -8.69
N ILE A 584 8.25 19.97 -7.93
CA ILE A 584 7.60 18.84 -7.26
C ILE A 584 7.50 19.09 -5.74
N LYS A 585 6.31 18.84 -5.19
CA LYS A 585 6.06 18.80 -3.75
C LYS A 585 5.54 17.42 -3.36
N ILE A 586 6.36 16.64 -2.66
CA ILE A 586 5.96 15.34 -2.10
C ILE A 586 5.08 15.57 -0.87
N GLU A 587 3.94 14.90 -0.78
CA GLU A 587 2.98 15.04 0.31
C GLU A 587 3.04 13.84 1.26
N ARG A 588 2.90 12.61 0.74
CA ARG A 588 2.89 11.38 1.54
C ARG A 588 3.28 10.16 0.72
N ILE A 589 3.80 9.13 1.38
CA ILE A 589 4.07 7.83 0.78
C ILE A 589 2.74 7.07 0.63
N ILE A 590 2.45 6.54 -0.56
CA ILE A 590 1.24 5.75 -0.86
C ILE A 590 1.53 4.25 -1.01
N GLY A 591 2.79 3.86 -1.21
CA GLY A 591 3.21 2.46 -1.23
C GLY A 591 4.68 2.28 -1.52
N THR A 592 5.14 1.03 -1.50
CA THR A 592 6.50 0.65 -1.90
C THR A 592 6.45 0.00 -3.27
N GLY A 593 7.06 0.65 -4.26
CA GLY A 593 7.19 0.15 -5.62
C GLY A 593 8.44 -0.71 -5.82
N GLU A 594 8.63 -1.18 -7.05
CA GLU A 594 9.74 -2.05 -7.45
C GLU A 594 11.13 -1.44 -7.18
N PHE A 595 11.29 -0.15 -7.43
CA PHE A 595 12.57 0.56 -7.36
C PHE A 595 12.76 1.37 -6.07
N GLY A 596 11.69 1.65 -5.34
CA GLY A 596 11.66 2.63 -4.25
C GLY A 596 10.26 2.95 -3.81
N GLU A 597 10.08 4.12 -3.21
CA GLU A 597 8.79 4.55 -2.67
C GLU A 597 7.93 5.12 -3.79
N ILE A 598 6.62 4.90 -3.69
CA ILE A 598 5.63 5.58 -4.51
C ILE A 598 4.97 6.60 -3.58
N CYS A 599 5.07 7.87 -3.94
CA CYS A 599 4.55 8.99 -3.16
C CYS A 599 3.44 9.70 -3.92
N ARG A 600 2.43 10.21 -3.20
CA ARG A 600 1.53 11.23 -3.72
C ARG A 600 2.19 12.59 -3.56
N GLY A 601 2.04 13.44 -4.56
CA GLY A 601 2.54 14.81 -4.53
C GLY A 601 1.81 15.73 -5.51
N TRP A 602 2.36 16.93 -5.65
CA TRP A 602 1.84 17.98 -6.52
C TRP A 602 2.94 18.46 -7.47
N LEU A 603 2.61 18.54 -8.76
CA LEU A 603 3.45 19.11 -9.80
C LEU A 603 2.97 20.53 -10.12
N LYS A 604 3.87 21.51 -9.98
CA LYS A 604 3.62 22.90 -10.37
C LYS A 604 3.89 23.07 -11.85
N LEU A 605 2.83 23.31 -12.62
CA LEU A 605 2.94 23.62 -14.04
C LEU A 605 3.36 25.09 -14.25
N PRO A 606 4.01 25.43 -15.38
CA PRO A 606 4.37 26.81 -15.71
C PRO A 606 3.18 27.79 -15.67
N SER A 607 1.96 27.29 -15.88
CA SER A 607 0.71 28.05 -15.78
C SER A 607 0.25 28.35 -14.34
N LYS A 608 1.10 28.14 -13.32
CA LYS A 608 0.78 28.22 -11.88
C LYS A 608 -0.34 27.29 -11.39
N ARG A 609 -0.74 26.31 -12.20
CA ARG A 609 -1.71 25.27 -11.81
C ARG A 609 -0.98 24.12 -11.13
N GLU A 610 -1.53 23.62 -10.02
CA GLU A 610 -1.02 22.43 -9.35
C GLU A 610 -1.77 21.19 -9.85
N LEU A 611 -1.01 20.16 -10.25
CA LEU A 611 -1.54 18.88 -10.74
C LEU A 611 -1.20 17.77 -9.74
N PRO A 612 -2.17 16.94 -9.29
CA PRO A 612 -1.88 15.80 -8.43
C PRO A 612 -1.14 14.72 -9.22
N VAL A 613 -0.01 14.27 -8.67
CA VAL A 613 0.90 13.29 -9.31
C VAL A 613 1.27 12.15 -8.36
N ALA A 614 1.55 10.99 -8.94
CA ALA A 614 2.25 9.90 -8.28
C ALA A 614 3.73 9.95 -8.67
N ILE A 615 4.61 9.88 -7.67
CA ILE A 615 6.05 10.05 -7.81
C ILE A 615 6.71 8.76 -7.37
N GLN A 616 7.35 8.06 -8.30
CA GLN A 616 8.14 6.88 -7.99
C GLN A 616 9.60 7.28 -7.83
N THR A 617 10.17 7.05 -6.65
CA THR A 617 11.58 7.37 -6.35
C THR A 617 12.47 6.15 -6.57
N LEU A 618 13.74 6.40 -6.90
CA LEU A 618 14.80 5.38 -6.92
C LEU A 618 15.58 5.42 -5.60
N ARG A 619 15.74 4.27 -4.92
CA ARG A 619 16.46 4.19 -3.64
C ARG A 619 17.94 4.59 -3.78
N ALA A 620 18.48 5.25 -2.76
CA ALA A 620 19.91 5.51 -2.65
C ALA A 620 20.70 4.18 -2.58
N GLY A 621 21.82 4.11 -3.31
CA GLY A 621 22.67 2.90 -3.38
C GLY A 621 22.18 1.80 -4.34
N CYS A 622 21.31 2.12 -5.30
CA CYS A 622 20.83 1.15 -6.30
C CYS A 622 21.95 0.66 -7.23
N SER A 623 21.81 -0.58 -7.74
CA SER A 623 22.75 -1.10 -8.74
C SER A 623 22.57 -0.44 -10.10
N ALA A 624 23.62 -0.43 -10.92
CA ALA A 624 23.55 0.07 -12.31
C ALA A 624 22.45 -0.64 -13.13
N LYS A 625 22.19 -1.93 -12.85
CA LYS A 625 21.10 -2.70 -13.45
C LYS A 625 19.72 -2.15 -13.04
N GLN A 626 19.52 -1.85 -11.75
CA GLN A 626 18.26 -1.27 -11.26
C GLN A 626 18.01 0.13 -11.83
N GLN A 627 19.05 0.96 -11.88
CA GLN A 627 18.98 2.30 -12.48
C GLN A 627 18.63 2.22 -13.97
N ARG A 628 19.26 1.33 -14.74
CA ARG A 628 18.93 1.11 -16.16
C ARG A 628 17.48 0.67 -16.35
N CYS A 629 16.98 -0.28 -15.54
CA CYS A 629 15.58 -0.70 -15.58
C CYS A 629 14.61 0.44 -15.24
N PHE A 630 14.95 1.28 -14.26
CA PHE A 630 14.16 2.44 -13.88
C PHE A 630 14.02 3.44 -15.04
N LEU A 631 15.15 3.77 -15.68
CA LEU A 631 15.18 4.66 -16.86
C LEU A 631 14.45 4.05 -18.06
N ALA A 632 14.67 2.77 -18.36
CA ALA A 632 13.98 2.08 -19.45
C ALA A 632 12.45 2.07 -19.29
N LYS A 633 11.96 1.95 -18.05
CA LYS A 633 10.54 2.07 -17.74
C LYS A 633 10.01 3.48 -18.07
N ALA A 634 10.71 4.52 -17.64
CA ALA A 634 10.35 5.89 -17.96
C ALA A 634 10.35 6.16 -19.46
N CYS A 635 11.37 5.66 -20.16
CA CYS A 635 11.50 5.74 -21.62
C CYS A 635 10.33 5.06 -22.34
N THR A 636 9.93 3.87 -21.91
CA THR A 636 8.77 3.15 -22.45
C THR A 636 7.48 3.94 -22.25
N MET A 637 7.24 4.43 -21.02
CA MET A 637 6.04 5.22 -20.71
C MET A 637 5.99 6.54 -21.49
N GLY A 638 7.13 7.20 -21.70
CA GLY A 638 7.21 8.47 -22.44
C GLY A 638 6.84 8.37 -23.93
N GLN A 639 6.82 7.16 -24.49
CA GLN A 639 6.42 6.93 -25.88
C GLN A 639 4.90 6.82 -26.08
N PHE A 640 4.12 6.72 -24.98
CA PHE A 640 2.68 6.48 -25.04
C PHE A 640 1.88 7.72 -24.62
N ASP A 641 0.84 8.02 -25.40
CA ASP A 641 -0.11 9.08 -25.08
C ASP A 641 -1.52 8.61 -25.46
N HIS A 642 -2.27 8.10 -24.48
CA HIS A 642 -3.62 7.57 -24.66
C HIS A 642 -4.43 7.68 -23.36
N ALA A 643 -5.74 7.91 -23.47
CA ALA A 643 -6.62 8.12 -22.30
C ALA A 643 -6.64 6.94 -21.32
N ASN A 644 -6.46 5.71 -21.82
CA ASN A 644 -6.45 4.46 -21.03
C ASN A 644 -5.04 3.86 -20.82
N VAL A 645 -3.99 4.63 -21.03
CA VAL A 645 -2.60 4.27 -20.68
C VAL A 645 -2.10 5.29 -19.67
N ILE A 646 -1.40 4.85 -18.62
CA ILE A 646 -0.91 5.76 -17.59
C ILE A 646 0.06 6.79 -18.21
N ARG A 647 -0.21 8.07 -17.99
CA ARG A 647 0.57 9.17 -18.57
C ARG A 647 1.79 9.50 -17.72
N LEU A 648 2.93 9.62 -18.38
CA LEU A 648 4.15 10.17 -17.79
C LEU A 648 4.10 11.71 -17.87
N GLU A 649 4.17 12.39 -16.73
CA GLU A 649 4.28 13.86 -16.68
C GLU A 649 5.72 14.32 -16.93
N GLY A 650 6.68 13.52 -16.46
CA GLY A 650 8.10 13.76 -16.67
C GLY A 650 8.98 12.95 -15.73
N VAL A 651 10.28 13.21 -15.83
CA VAL A 651 11.31 12.56 -15.03
C VAL A 651 12.18 13.62 -14.35
N ILE A 652 12.73 13.26 -13.19
CA ILE A 652 13.81 14.01 -12.55
C ILE A 652 15.00 13.07 -12.56
N THR A 653 15.98 13.36 -13.39
CA THR A 653 17.21 12.57 -13.50
C THR A 653 18.42 13.33 -12.97
N ARG A 654 18.32 14.66 -12.87
CA ARG A 654 19.34 15.56 -12.34
C ARG A 654 19.15 15.77 -10.82
N GLY A 655 20.13 15.34 -10.02
CA GLY A 655 20.14 15.54 -8.56
C GLY A 655 20.42 14.26 -7.78
N ASN A 656 20.20 14.29 -6.45
CA ASN A 656 20.54 13.18 -5.55
C ASN A 656 19.55 12.01 -5.59
N THR A 657 18.34 12.19 -6.13
CA THR A 657 17.30 11.16 -6.16
C THR A 657 16.55 11.21 -7.49
N MET A 658 16.63 10.13 -8.27
CA MET A 658 15.88 10.01 -9.53
C MET A 658 14.40 9.75 -9.26
N MET A 659 13.53 10.38 -10.04
CA MET A 659 12.08 10.26 -9.89
C MET A 659 11.37 10.11 -11.24
N ILE A 660 10.35 9.25 -11.27
CA ILE A 660 9.38 9.15 -12.37
C ILE A 660 8.08 9.78 -11.88
N VAL A 661 7.61 10.82 -12.56
CA VAL A 661 6.41 11.56 -12.19
C VAL A 661 5.30 11.19 -13.18
N MET A 662 4.23 10.59 -12.66
CA MET A 662 3.09 10.10 -13.43
C MET A 662 1.78 10.66 -12.87
N GLU A 663 0.71 10.59 -13.65
CA GLU A 663 -0.60 11.03 -13.18
C GLU A 663 -1.08 10.23 -11.94
N TYR A 664 -1.81 10.90 -11.04
CA TYR A 664 -2.30 10.27 -9.83
C TYR A 664 -3.63 9.54 -10.04
N MET A 665 -3.67 8.26 -9.64
CA MET A 665 -4.83 7.38 -9.78
C MET A 665 -5.47 7.14 -8.40
N GLY A 666 -6.47 7.97 -8.05
CA GLY A 666 -7.03 8.05 -6.69
C GLY A 666 -7.65 6.77 -6.12
N ASN A 667 -8.10 5.85 -6.97
CA ASN A 667 -8.73 4.60 -6.55
C ASN A 667 -7.76 3.40 -6.51
N GLY A 668 -6.48 3.60 -6.85
CA GLY A 668 -5.44 2.58 -6.75
C GLY A 668 -5.53 1.50 -7.84
N VAL A 669 -5.08 0.29 -7.51
CA VAL A 669 -5.05 -0.87 -8.42
C VAL A 669 -6.43 -1.52 -8.57
N LEU A 670 -6.77 -1.93 -9.79
CA LEU A 670 -8.11 -2.39 -10.18
C LEU A 670 -8.55 -3.64 -9.39
N ASP A 671 -7.68 -4.62 -9.21
CA ASP A 671 -8.04 -5.86 -8.49
C ASP A 671 -8.49 -5.60 -7.04
N SER A 672 -7.76 -4.75 -6.32
CA SER A 672 -8.08 -4.38 -4.93
C SER A 672 -9.24 -3.39 -4.88
N PHE A 673 -9.43 -2.60 -5.93
CA PHE A 673 -10.58 -1.73 -6.08
C PHE A 673 -11.87 -2.55 -6.26
N LEU A 674 -11.87 -3.56 -7.12
CA LEU A 674 -13.01 -4.43 -7.39
C LEU A 674 -13.46 -5.17 -6.12
N ARG A 675 -12.52 -5.82 -5.41
CA ARG A 675 -12.83 -6.54 -4.15
C ARG A 675 -13.42 -5.64 -3.07
N LYS A 676 -13.04 -4.36 -3.03
CA LYS A 676 -13.59 -3.38 -2.07
C LYS A 676 -15.00 -2.91 -2.41
N HIS A 677 -15.40 -3.00 -3.68
CA HIS A 677 -16.68 -2.51 -4.20
C HIS A 677 -17.54 -3.64 -4.75
N GLU A 678 -17.35 -4.86 -4.24
CA GLU A 678 -18.16 -6.01 -4.61
C GLU A 678 -19.65 -5.73 -4.33
N GLY A 679 -20.50 -5.94 -5.34
CA GLY A 679 -21.93 -5.64 -5.28
C GLY A 679 -22.32 -4.16 -5.34
N GLN A 680 -21.35 -3.23 -5.37
CA GLN A 680 -21.62 -1.78 -5.44
C GLN A 680 -21.50 -1.24 -6.88
N LEU A 681 -20.80 -1.94 -7.77
CA LEU A 681 -20.60 -1.54 -9.16
C LEU A 681 -21.72 -2.13 -10.04
N THR A 682 -22.23 -1.32 -10.97
CA THR A 682 -23.21 -1.81 -11.95
C THR A 682 -22.51 -2.58 -13.08
N ALA A 683 -23.25 -3.48 -13.74
CA ALA A 683 -22.73 -4.20 -14.92
C ALA A 683 -22.22 -3.25 -16.02
N SER A 684 -22.87 -2.10 -16.21
CA SER A 684 -22.43 -1.07 -17.16
C SER A 684 -21.11 -0.40 -16.75
N GLN A 685 -20.86 -0.19 -15.46
CA GLN A 685 -19.59 0.32 -14.97
C GLN A 685 -18.45 -0.69 -15.20
N LEU A 686 -18.69 -1.98 -14.93
CA LEU A 686 -17.71 -3.04 -15.19
C LEU A 686 -17.40 -3.16 -16.70
N LEU A 687 -18.41 -3.12 -17.55
CA LEU A 687 -18.24 -3.10 -19.01
C LEU A 687 -17.47 -1.86 -19.48
N SER A 688 -17.73 -0.68 -18.89
CA SER A 688 -16.98 0.54 -19.20
C SER A 688 -15.50 0.44 -18.80
N MET A 689 -15.18 -0.18 -17.66
CA MET A 689 -13.81 -0.47 -17.26
C MET A 689 -13.11 -1.38 -18.28
N LEU A 690 -13.78 -2.46 -18.72
CA LEU A 690 -13.26 -3.38 -19.73
C LEU A 690 -13.05 -2.72 -21.09
N GLN A 691 -14.00 -1.90 -21.52
CA GLN A 691 -13.89 -1.12 -22.75
C GLN A 691 -12.67 -0.19 -22.71
N GLY A 692 -12.45 0.50 -21.58
CA GLY A 692 -11.29 1.36 -21.39
C GLY A 692 -9.97 0.59 -21.48
N ILE A 693 -9.87 -0.57 -20.82
CA ILE A 693 -8.67 -1.43 -20.90
C ILE A 693 -8.47 -1.94 -22.34
N ALA A 694 -9.53 -2.34 -23.04
CA ALA A 694 -9.47 -2.77 -24.43
C ALA A 694 -8.98 -1.64 -25.36
N ALA A 695 -9.45 -0.40 -25.15
CA ALA A 695 -9.00 0.76 -25.90
C ALA A 695 -7.49 1.03 -25.69
N GLY A 696 -7.01 0.93 -24.45
CA GLY A 696 -5.59 1.05 -24.13
C GLY A 696 -4.73 -0.04 -24.80
N MET A 697 -5.17 -1.30 -24.74
CA MET A 697 -4.44 -2.41 -25.37
C MET A 697 -4.49 -2.37 -26.90
N LYS A 698 -5.60 -1.90 -27.48
CA LYS A 698 -5.71 -1.61 -28.92
C LYS A 698 -4.64 -0.60 -29.35
N TYR A 699 -4.52 0.51 -28.62
CA TYR A 699 -3.51 1.54 -28.88
C TYR A 699 -2.09 0.97 -28.78
N LEU A 700 -1.77 0.22 -27.72
CA LEU A 700 -0.45 -0.40 -27.55
C LEU A 700 -0.11 -1.38 -28.68
N ALA A 701 -1.05 -2.23 -29.07
CA ALA A 701 -0.87 -3.17 -30.18
C ALA A 701 -0.67 -2.45 -31.53
N GLU A 702 -1.38 -1.35 -31.78
CA GLU A 702 -1.21 -0.53 -33.00
C GLU A 702 0.13 0.22 -33.03
N MET A 703 0.67 0.57 -31.86
CA MET A 703 2.02 1.10 -31.69
C MET A 703 3.10 0.01 -31.83
N GLY A 704 2.72 -1.27 -31.94
CA GLY A 704 3.67 -2.40 -32.00
C GLY A 704 4.27 -2.79 -30.64
N TYR A 705 3.66 -2.35 -29.54
CA TYR A 705 4.07 -2.72 -28.19
C TYR A 705 3.33 -3.97 -27.69
N ILE A 706 4.06 -4.88 -27.05
CA ILE A 706 3.51 -6.08 -26.40
C ILE A 706 3.71 -5.94 -24.89
N HIS A 707 2.62 -6.01 -24.12
CA HIS A 707 2.61 -5.79 -22.68
C HIS A 707 3.21 -6.97 -21.89
N LYS A 708 2.99 -8.21 -22.34
CA LYS A 708 3.55 -9.47 -21.79
C LYS A 708 3.09 -9.87 -20.38
N SER A 709 2.34 -9.01 -19.68
CA SER A 709 2.03 -9.17 -18.26
C SER A 709 0.75 -8.44 -17.83
N LEU A 710 -0.22 -8.35 -18.75
CA LEU A 710 -1.49 -7.70 -18.48
C LEU A 710 -2.27 -8.50 -17.42
N ALA A 711 -2.71 -7.83 -16.37
CA ALA A 711 -3.52 -8.38 -15.29
C ALA A 711 -4.27 -7.24 -14.58
N ALA A 712 -5.36 -7.54 -13.85
CA ALA A 712 -6.11 -6.49 -13.15
C ALA A 712 -5.24 -5.69 -12.15
N HIS A 713 -4.27 -6.33 -11.48
CA HIS A 713 -3.34 -5.65 -10.57
C HIS A 713 -2.28 -4.77 -11.27
N LYS A 714 -2.24 -4.76 -12.61
CA LYS A 714 -1.44 -3.86 -13.46
C LYS A 714 -2.29 -2.79 -14.15
N VAL A 715 -3.55 -2.64 -13.74
CA VAL A 715 -4.45 -1.57 -14.18
C VAL A 715 -4.75 -0.68 -12.98
N LEU A 716 -4.71 0.64 -13.18
CA LEU A 716 -5.05 1.63 -12.15
C LEU A 716 -6.40 2.27 -12.45
N VAL A 717 -7.11 2.67 -11.39
CA VAL A 717 -8.44 3.29 -11.47
C VAL A 717 -8.35 4.73 -10.95
N ASN A 718 -8.85 5.68 -11.72
CA ASN A 718 -8.93 7.08 -11.29
C ASN A 718 -10.25 7.35 -10.54
N SER A 719 -10.40 8.58 -10.02
CA SER A 719 -11.61 8.99 -9.29
C SER A 719 -12.90 8.97 -10.13
N SER A 720 -12.80 8.96 -11.47
CA SER A 720 -13.94 8.87 -12.39
C SER A 720 -14.17 7.44 -12.92
N LEU A 721 -13.63 6.42 -12.24
CA LEU A 721 -13.71 5.00 -12.62
C LEU A 721 -13.06 4.64 -13.97
N ALA A 722 -12.27 5.54 -14.56
CA ALA A 722 -11.53 5.25 -15.77
C ALA A 722 -10.30 4.38 -15.44
N CYS A 723 -10.17 3.29 -16.19
CA CYS A 723 -9.06 2.36 -16.08
C CYS A 723 -7.89 2.78 -16.98
N LYS A 724 -6.67 2.77 -16.42
CA LYS A 724 -5.43 3.03 -17.16
C LYS A 724 -4.41 1.92 -16.95
N ILE A 725 -3.85 1.46 -18.04
CA ILE A 725 -2.87 0.37 -18.07
C ILE A 725 -1.51 0.90 -17.57
N THR A 726 -0.89 0.14 -16.67
CA THR A 726 0.45 0.37 -16.13
C THR A 726 1.22 -0.95 -16.08
N GLY A 727 2.35 -0.99 -15.38
CA GLY A 727 3.14 -2.22 -15.26
C GLY A 727 3.99 -2.51 -16.49
N PHE A 728 4.30 -1.47 -17.27
CA PHE A 728 5.25 -1.54 -18.36
C PHE A 728 6.60 -2.07 -17.84
N ARG A 729 6.96 -3.27 -18.34
CA ARG A 729 8.20 -4.06 -18.13
C ARG A 729 8.33 -4.88 -16.81
N ARG A 730 8.54 -6.21 -16.96
CA ARG A 730 9.57 -7.13 -16.38
C ARG A 730 9.42 -8.51 -17.07
N LEU A 731 10.40 -9.32 -17.48
CA LEU A 731 11.83 -9.55 -17.19
C LEU A 731 12.64 -9.71 -18.51
N GLN A 732 13.98 -9.62 -18.41
CA GLN A 732 14.87 -10.55 -19.14
C GLN A 732 15.97 -11.00 -18.17
N GLU A 733 15.78 -12.22 -17.66
CA GLU A 733 16.56 -13.45 -17.94
C GLU A 733 17.85 -13.53 -17.12
N ASP A 734 17.89 -14.55 -16.28
CA ASP A 734 19.09 -15.35 -16.06
C ASP A 734 18.74 -16.77 -15.58
N LYS A 735 17.54 -17.05 -15.04
CA LYS A 735 17.12 -18.44 -14.74
C LYS A 735 15.61 -18.69 -14.82
N MET A 736 15.26 -19.83 -15.45
CA MET A 736 13.95 -20.49 -15.50
C MET A 736 13.32 -20.68 -14.09
N GLU A 737 14.15 -20.66 -13.03
CA GLU A 737 13.77 -20.70 -11.61
C GLU A 737 12.91 -19.51 -11.15
N THR A 738 12.95 -18.36 -11.85
CA THR A 738 12.25 -17.14 -11.40
C THR A 738 10.76 -17.09 -11.80
N ILE A 739 10.33 -17.91 -12.76
CA ILE A 739 8.89 -18.06 -13.10
C ILE A 739 8.15 -18.79 -11.95
N PHE A 740 8.88 -19.62 -11.21
CA PHE A 740 8.34 -20.42 -10.09
C PHE A 740 8.59 -19.79 -8.72
N SER A 741 9.56 -18.87 -8.59
CA SER A 741 9.94 -18.26 -7.31
C SER A 741 9.54 -16.79 -7.23
N THR A 742 8.39 -16.50 -6.62
CA THR A 742 8.24 -15.28 -5.81
C THR A 742 7.11 -15.44 -4.77
N MET A 743 7.49 -15.75 -3.53
CA MET A 743 6.61 -15.81 -2.35
C MET A 743 5.99 -14.45 -1.93
N ARG A 744 5.91 -13.47 -2.83
CA ARG A 744 5.26 -12.17 -2.54
C ARG A 744 4.80 -11.37 -3.79
N GLY A 745 4.75 -11.99 -4.96
CA GLY A 745 4.31 -11.34 -6.20
C GLY A 745 3.50 -12.32 -7.04
N LYS A 746 2.27 -11.96 -7.40
CA LYS A 746 1.36 -12.79 -8.20
C LYS A 746 2.07 -13.32 -9.45
N SER A 747 2.13 -14.64 -9.60
CA SER A 747 2.83 -15.33 -10.69
C SER A 747 2.25 -15.03 -12.06
N LEU A 748 3.11 -14.78 -13.06
CA LEU A 748 2.72 -14.49 -14.43
C LEU A 748 1.94 -15.63 -15.11
N VAL A 749 2.10 -16.86 -14.61
CA VAL A 749 1.53 -18.09 -15.22
C VAL A 749 0.00 -18.03 -15.35
N LEU A 750 -0.72 -17.49 -14.36
CA LEU A 750 -2.19 -17.49 -14.36
C LEU A 750 -2.82 -16.61 -15.46
N TRP A 751 -2.07 -15.64 -15.98
CA TRP A 751 -2.54 -14.72 -17.01
C TRP A 751 -1.90 -14.98 -18.38
N SER A 752 -0.92 -15.88 -18.46
CA SER A 752 -0.12 -16.07 -19.66
C SER A 752 -0.76 -17.06 -20.62
N ALA A 753 -0.60 -16.79 -21.91
CA ALA A 753 -1.01 -17.72 -22.96
C ALA A 753 -0.11 -18.98 -22.96
N PRO A 754 -0.61 -20.15 -23.40
CA PRO A 754 0.17 -21.39 -23.43
C PRO A 754 1.50 -21.24 -24.17
N GLU A 755 1.51 -20.52 -25.30
CA GLU A 755 2.72 -20.30 -26.08
C GLU A 755 3.75 -19.37 -25.39
N ALA A 756 3.28 -18.45 -24.54
CA ALA A 756 4.14 -17.58 -23.75
C ALA A 756 4.78 -18.34 -22.58
N ILE A 757 4.06 -19.28 -21.98
CA ILE A 757 4.55 -20.14 -20.90
C ILE A 757 5.56 -21.15 -21.45
N GLN A 758 5.19 -21.89 -22.50
CA GLN A 758 5.96 -23.03 -22.98
C GLN A 758 7.17 -22.63 -23.84
N TYR A 759 6.99 -21.62 -24.70
CA TYR A 759 7.99 -21.25 -25.71
C TYR A 759 8.53 -19.82 -25.56
N HIS A 760 8.12 -19.08 -24.52
CA HIS A 760 8.48 -17.66 -24.34
C HIS A 760 8.11 -16.78 -25.56
N HIS A 761 7.08 -17.19 -26.31
CA HIS A 761 6.63 -16.48 -27.50
C HIS A 761 5.56 -15.44 -27.14
N PHE A 762 5.97 -14.17 -27.06
CA PHE A 762 5.07 -13.05 -26.79
C PHE A 762 4.60 -12.38 -28.08
N SER A 763 3.31 -12.06 -28.16
CA SER A 763 2.70 -11.38 -29.30
C SER A 763 1.47 -10.58 -28.86
N PRO A 764 0.89 -9.70 -29.70
CA PRO A 764 -0.40 -9.08 -29.38
C PRO A 764 -1.51 -10.12 -29.09
N ALA A 765 -1.43 -11.32 -29.67
CA ALA A 765 -2.37 -12.41 -29.40
C ALA A 765 -2.16 -13.08 -28.03
N SER A 766 -0.95 -13.06 -27.46
CA SER A 766 -0.73 -13.51 -26.08
C SER A 766 -1.29 -12.50 -25.08
N ASP A 767 -1.21 -11.21 -25.38
CA ASP A 767 -1.86 -10.17 -24.58
C ASP A 767 -3.40 -10.25 -24.64
N VAL A 768 -3.97 -10.71 -25.76
CA VAL A 768 -5.42 -10.98 -25.88
C VAL A 768 -5.85 -12.09 -24.91
N TRP A 769 -5.05 -13.15 -24.77
CA TRP A 769 -5.31 -14.19 -23.78
C TRP A 769 -5.33 -13.62 -22.36
N SER A 770 -4.30 -12.82 -22.02
CA SER A 770 -4.23 -12.14 -20.72
C SER A 770 -5.42 -11.22 -20.49
N PHE A 771 -5.87 -10.51 -21.53
CA PHE A 771 -7.08 -9.68 -21.47
C PHE A 771 -8.34 -10.52 -21.22
N GLY A 772 -8.44 -11.74 -21.76
CA GLY A 772 -9.50 -12.69 -21.43
C GLY A 772 -9.57 -12.99 -19.93
N ILE A 773 -8.41 -13.21 -19.29
CA ILE A 773 -8.34 -13.41 -17.84
C ILE A 773 -8.70 -12.14 -17.08
N VAL A 774 -8.30 -10.94 -17.55
CA VAL A 774 -8.71 -9.67 -16.95
C VAL A 774 -10.22 -9.44 -17.06
N MET A 775 -10.85 -9.82 -18.17
CA MET A 775 -12.32 -9.78 -18.30
C MET A 775 -12.97 -10.65 -17.22
N TRP A 776 -12.46 -11.85 -17.01
CA TRP A 776 -12.92 -12.72 -15.93
C TRP A 776 -12.72 -12.08 -14.56
N GLU A 777 -11.52 -11.57 -14.25
CA GLU A 777 -11.21 -10.88 -12.98
C GLU A 777 -12.16 -9.70 -12.70
N VAL A 778 -12.49 -8.89 -13.71
CA VAL A 778 -13.40 -7.75 -13.53
C VAL A 778 -14.82 -8.21 -13.22
N MET A 779 -15.29 -9.24 -13.93
CA MET A 779 -16.65 -9.77 -13.75
C MET A 779 -16.79 -10.61 -12.47
N SER A 780 -15.70 -11.18 -11.95
CA SER A 780 -15.64 -11.88 -10.66
C SER A 780 -15.19 -10.97 -9.50
N TYR A 781 -15.22 -9.64 -9.67
CA TYR A 781 -14.86 -8.67 -8.64
C TYR A 781 -13.45 -8.86 -8.03
N GLY A 782 -12.51 -9.36 -8.82
CA GLY A 782 -11.11 -9.54 -8.44
C GLY A 782 -10.82 -10.85 -7.71
N GLU A 783 -11.62 -11.90 -7.93
CA GLU A 783 -11.26 -13.26 -7.57
C GLU A 783 -9.94 -13.69 -8.22
N ARG A 784 -9.27 -14.67 -7.60
CA ARG A 784 -8.03 -15.24 -8.14
C ARG A 784 -8.35 -16.17 -9.32
N PRO A 785 -7.76 -15.96 -10.51
CA PRO A 785 -7.92 -16.88 -11.63
C PRO A 785 -7.47 -18.29 -11.26
N TYR A 786 -8.27 -19.29 -11.62
CA TYR A 786 -8.05 -20.70 -11.32
C TYR A 786 -8.02 -21.05 -9.81
N TRP A 787 -8.57 -20.17 -8.97
CA TRP A 787 -8.75 -20.39 -7.52
C TRP A 787 -7.46 -20.85 -6.82
N ASP A 788 -7.47 -22.03 -6.20
CA ASP A 788 -6.36 -22.58 -5.42
C ASP A 788 -5.48 -23.57 -6.18
N MET A 789 -5.68 -23.71 -7.51
CA MET A 789 -4.82 -24.54 -8.35
C MET A 789 -3.36 -24.04 -8.30
N SER A 790 -2.43 -24.99 -8.26
CA SER A 790 -1.00 -24.67 -8.35
C SER A 790 -0.65 -24.21 -9.78
N HIS A 791 0.49 -23.52 -9.96
CA HIS A 791 0.91 -23.12 -11.31
C HIS A 791 1.07 -24.33 -12.25
N GLN A 792 1.51 -25.48 -11.74
CA GLN A 792 1.66 -26.71 -12.52
C GLN A 792 0.30 -27.27 -12.94
N ASP A 793 -0.67 -27.29 -12.04
CA ASP A 793 -2.03 -27.75 -12.33
C ASP A 793 -2.72 -26.84 -13.33
N VAL A 794 -2.53 -25.51 -13.23
CA VAL A 794 -3.08 -24.55 -14.20
C VAL A 794 -2.48 -24.77 -15.58
N MET A 795 -1.16 -24.95 -15.68
CA MET A 795 -0.51 -25.25 -16.97
C MET A 795 -1.08 -26.52 -17.59
N LYS A 796 -1.21 -27.60 -16.80
CA LYS A 796 -1.78 -28.87 -17.26
C LYS A 796 -3.24 -28.73 -17.68
N ALA A 797 -4.08 -28.12 -16.85
CA ALA A 797 -5.51 -27.95 -17.13
C ALA A 797 -5.75 -27.09 -18.38
N VAL A 798 -5.01 -26.00 -18.54
CA VAL A 798 -5.11 -25.15 -19.73
C VAL A 798 -4.70 -25.91 -21.00
N GLU A 799 -3.65 -26.72 -20.92
CA GLU A 799 -3.20 -27.59 -22.01
C GLU A 799 -4.23 -28.67 -22.37
N ASP A 800 -4.88 -29.25 -21.35
CA ASP A 800 -5.97 -30.23 -21.45
C ASP A 800 -7.30 -29.59 -21.92
N GLY A 801 -7.33 -28.27 -22.17
CA GLY A 801 -8.47 -27.56 -22.74
C GLY A 801 -9.42 -26.93 -21.71
N PHE A 802 -9.12 -27.01 -20.42
CA PHE A 802 -9.91 -26.34 -19.39
C PHE A 802 -9.89 -24.81 -19.58
N ARG A 803 -11.05 -24.18 -19.41
CA ARG A 803 -11.24 -22.72 -19.45
C ARG A 803 -12.10 -22.29 -18.27
N LEU A 804 -11.89 -21.06 -17.79
CA LEU A 804 -12.61 -20.55 -16.63
C LEU A 804 -14.12 -20.47 -16.91
N PRO A 805 -14.98 -20.91 -15.96
CA PRO A 805 -16.42 -20.81 -16.11
C PRO A 805 -16.88 -19.35 -16.04
N ALA A 806 -18.11 -19.10 -16.51
CA ALA A 806 -18.71 -17.77 -16.46
C ALA A 806 -18.86 -17.27 -15.01
N PRO A 807 -18.39 -16.05 -14.68
CA PRO A 807 -18.65 -15.44 -13.38
C PRO A 807 -20.14 -15.24 -13.11
N ALA A 808 -20.53 -15.18 -11.84
CA ALA A 808 -21.91 -14.91 -11.46
C ALA A 808 -22.42 -13.60 -12.07
N HIS A 809 -23.63 -13.60 -12.62
CA HIS A 809 -24.25 -12.45 -13.29
C HIS A 809 -23.51 -11.94 -14.54
N CYS A 810 -22.62 -12.75 -15.14
CA CYS A 810 -21.98 -12.43 -16.42
C CYS A 810 -22.93 -12.63 -17.61
N GLN A 811 -23.00 -11.66 -18.53
CA GLN A 811 -23.81 -11.77 -19.74
C GLN A 811 -23.20 -12.81 -20.71
N PRO A 812 -24.00 -13.71 -21.32
CA PRO A 812 -23.47 -14.75 -22.23
C PRO A 812 -22.58 -14.24 -23.38
N PRO A 813 -22.87 -13.11 -24.05
CA PRO A 813 -21.99 -12.57 -25.08
C PRO A 813 -20.59 -12.18 -24.57
N LEU A 814 -20.49 -11.76 -23.30
CA LEU A 814 -19.21 -11.39 -22.70
C LEU A 814 -18.37 -12.64 -22.38
N HIS A 815 -19.01 -13.70 -21.84
CA HIS A 815 -18.31 -14.96 -21.60
C HIS A 815 -17.86 -15.62 -22.90
N GLN A 816 -18.67 -15.56 -23.95
CA GLN A 816 -18.25 -16.02 -25.28
C GLN A 816 -17.00 -15.27 -25.78
N LEU A 817 -16.96 -13.94 -25.61
CA LEU A 817 -15.77 -13.15 -25.94
C LEU A 817 -14.53 -13.57 -25.13
N MET A 818 -14.69 -13.97 -23.86
CA MET A 818 -13.59 -14.54 -23.06
C MET A 818 -13.09 -15.86 -23.66
N LEU A 819 -14.01 -16.76 -24.03
CA LEU A 819 -13.66 -18.05 -24.67
C LEU A 819 -12.94 -17.83 -26.01
N ASP A 820 -13.37 -16.85 -26.81
CA ASP A 820 -12.71 -16.49 -28.07
C ASP A 820 -11.28 -15.96 -27.82
N CYS A 821 -11.04 -15.26 -26.71
CA CYS A 821 -9.70 -14.84 -26.30
C CYS A 821 -8.81 -16.01 -25.85
N TRP A 822 -9.41 -17.11 -25.36
CA TRP A 822 -8.70 -18.29 -24.86
C TRP A 822 -8.62 -19.45 -25.87
N GLN A 823 -8.75 -19.16 -27.16
CA GLN A 823 -8.47 -20.14 -28.21
C GLN A 823 -7.01 -20.61 -28.12
N LYS A 824 -6.80 -21.94 -28.25
CA LYS A 824 -5.46 -22.54 -28.18
C LYS A 824 -4.55 -21.94 -29.26
N GLU A 825 -5.04 -21.92 -30.50
CA GLU A 825 -4.35 -21.32 -31.64
C GLU A 825 -4.38 -19.79 -31.59
N ARG A 826 -3.18 -19.18 -31.57
CA ARG A 826 -3.01 -17.72 -31.51
C ARG A 826 -3.70 -16.95 -32.65
N SER A 827 -3.82 -17.56 -33.83
CA SER A 827 -4.43 -16.95 -35.01
C SER A 827 -5.96 -16.92 -34.96
N GLN A 828 -6.57 -17.74 -34.10
CA GLN A 828 -8.03 -17.80 -33.91
C GLN A 828 -8.52 -16.77 -32.88
N ARG A 829 -7.61 -16.16 -32.12
CA ARG A 829 -7.96 -15.14 -31.12
C ARG A 829 -8.33 -13.81 -31.81
N PRO A 830 -9.35 -13.08 -31.31
CA PRO A 830 -9.74 -11.80 -31.87
C PRO A 830 -8.64 -10.74 -31.66
N LYS A 831 -8.56 -9.76 -32.57
CA LYS A 831 -7.69 -8.59 -32.39
C LYS A 831 -8.33 -7.61 -31.39
N PHE A 832 -7.52 -6.83 -30.67
CA PHE A 832 -8.03 -5.80 -29.76
C PHE A 832 -8.99 -4.79 -30.39
N SER A 833 -8.85 -4.50 -31.69
CA SER A 833 -9.82 -3.68 -32.43
C SER A 833 -11.22 -4.30 -32.43
N HIS A 834 -11.32 -5.61 -32.67
CA HIS A 834 -12.58 -6.33 -32.66
C HIS A 834 -13.16 -6.42 -31.24
N ILE A 835 -12.33 -6.74 -30.25
CA ILE A 835 -12.73 -6.81 -28.83
C ILE A 835 -13.33 -5.47 -28.37
N HIS A 836 -12.65 -4.36 -28.68
CA HIS A 836 -13.12 -3.02 -28.35
C HIS A 836 -14.49 -2.72 -28.98
N ASP A 837 -14.70 -3.10 -30.25
CA ASP A 837 -15.95 -2.86 -30.96
C ASP A 837 -17.10 -3.71 -30.39
N VAL A 838 -16.84 -4.95 -29.98
CA VAL A 838 -17.82 -5.81 -29.30
C VAL A 838 -18.22 -5.21 -27.96
N LEU A 839 -17.25 -4.83 -27.11
CA LEU A 839 -17.53 -4.21 -25.81
C LEU A 839 -18.27 -2.87 -25.94
N SER A 840 -17.92 -2.07 -26.96
CA SER A 840 -18.61 -0.80 -27.24
C SER A 840 -20.07 -1.01 -27.65
N LYS A 841 -20.35 -2.05 -28.44
CA LYS A 841 -21.73 -2.42 -28.81
C LYS A 841 -22.52 -2.90 -27.59
N MET A 842 -21.93 -3.73 -26.73
CA MET A 842 -22.57 -4.20 -25.49
C MET A 842 -22.94 -3.05 -24.54
N LEU A 843 -22.12 -1.99 -24.50
CA LEU A 843 -22.42 -0.79 -23.71
C LEU A 843 -23.58 0.04 -24.30
N GLN A 844 -23.78 -0.01 -25.62
CA GLN A 844 -24.85 0.69 -26.34
C GLN A 844 -26.18 -0.07 -26.35
N SER A 845 -26.16 -1.40 -26.19
CA SER A 845 -27.35 -2.27 -26.14
C SER A 845 -27.30 -3.21 -24.93
N PRO A 846 -27.75 -2.77 -23.73
CA PRO A 846 -27.76 -3.61 -22.54
C PRO A 846 -28.81 -4.75 -22.57
N GLU A 847 -29.69 -4.81 -23.58
CA GLU A 847 -30.58 -5.95 -23.82
C GLU A 847 -30.14 -6.78 -25.05
N PRO A 848 -30.15 -8.13 -24.96
CA PRO A 848 -29.84 -8.99 -26.09
C PRO A 848 -31.00 -9.02 -27.11
N PRO A 849 -30.73 -9.06 -28.44
CA PRO A 849 -31.75 -9.39 -29.41
C PRO A 849 -32.22 -10.84 -29.23
N PRO A 850 -33.52 -11.15 -29.40
CA PRO A 850 -34.04 -12.49 -29.21
C PRO A 850 -33.56 -13.42 -30.33
N CYS A 851 -32.62 -14.31 -30.01
CA CYS A 851 -32.20 -15.36 -30.93
C CYS A 851 -33.30 -16.43 -31.00
N SER A 852 -33.96 -16.50 -32.15
CA SER A 852 -34.97 -17.51 -32.48
C SER A 852 -34.29 -18.82 -32.88
N ARG A 853 -34.72 -19.94 -32.28
CA ARG A 853 -34.19 -21.33 -32.35
C ARG A 853 -33.11 -21.58 -31.28
N CYS A 854 -33.43 -22.13 -30.12
CA CYS A 854 -34.02 -23.46 -29.94
C CYS A 854 -35.26 -23.47 -29.03
N LEU A 855 -36.30 -24.17 -29.50
CA LEU A 855 -37.54 -24.49 -28.79
C LEU A 855 -37.30 -25.59 -27.72
N SER A 856 -37.54 -25.24 -26.46
CA SER A 856 -38.19 -26.02 -25.37
C SER A 856 -37.64 -25.47 -24.05
N ARG A 857 -38.35 -24.64 -23.27
CA ARG A 857 -39.60 -24.94 -22.56
C ARG A 857 -40.14 -23.60 -22.01
N SER A 858 -41.45 -23.42 -22.14
CA SER A 858 -42.23 -22.19 -21.89
C SER A 858 -41.91 -21.46 -20.58
N THR A 859 -41.72 -20.14 -20.65
CA THR A 859 -41.89 -19.19 -19.53
C THR A 859 -43.34 -18.73 -19.51
N VAL A 860 -44.01 -18.81 -18.35
CA VAL A 860 -45.30 -18.13 -18.07
C VAL A 860 -45.10 -17.32 -16.76
N PRO A 861 -45.72 -16.12 -16.62
CA PRO A 861 -45.42 -15.17 -15.55
C PRO A 861 -45.87 -15.64 -14.16
N LEU A 862 -45.13 -15.22 -13.14
CA LEU A 862 -45.36 -15.46 -11.71
C LEU A 862 -46.58 -14.70 -11.18
N THR A 863 -47.78 -15.23 -11.40
CA THR A 863 -48.91 -15.05 -10.48
C THR A 863 -49.92 -16.16 -10.76
N GLU A 864 -50.24 -16.93 -9.71
CA GLU A 864 -51.21 -18.03 -9.68
C GLU A 864 -50.82 -19.30 -10.47
N HIS A 865 -50.13 -20.23 -9.79
CA HIS A 865 -50.70 -21.55 -9.48
C HIS A 865 -49.81 -22.37 -8.55
N SER A 866 -50.47 -22.87 -7.50
CA SER A 866 -50.30 -24.16 -6.83
C SER A 866 -49.16 -25.05 -7.31
N PHE A 867 -48.23 -25.33 -6.40
CA PHE A 867 -47.13 -26.27 -6.57
C PHE A 867 -47.63 -27.70 -6.87
N ALA A 868 -47.66 -28.06 -8.14
CA ALA A 868 -47.73 -29.43 -8.58
C ALA A 868 -46.30 -29.91 -8.91
N ALA A 869 -45.80 -30.82 -8.06
CA ALA A 869 -44.55 -31.57 -8.17
C ALA A 869 -43.23 -30.77 -8.16
N PHE A 870 -42.83 -30.32 -6.96
CA PHE A 870 -41.39 -30.11 -6.69
C PHE A 870 -40.67 -31.47 -6.66
N PRO A 871 -39.42 -31.57 -7.16
CA PRO A 871 -38.60 -32.75 -6.93
C PRO A 871 -38.31 -32.87 -5.43
N ALA A 872 -38.46 -34.06 -4.87
CA ALA A 872 -37.99 -34.36 -3.52
C ALA A 872 -36.46 -34.28 -3.54
N PHE A 873 -35.89 -33.26 -2.88
CA PHE A 873 -34.44 -33.15 -2.75
C PHE A 873 -33.93 -34.34 -1.92
N SER A 874 -32.88 -35.01 -2.40
CA SER A 874 -32.34 -36.20 -1.75
C SER A 874 -31.28 -35.85 -0.69
N SER A 875 -30.77 -34.61 -0.71
CA SER A 875 -29.77 -34.12 0.23
C SER A 875 -29.91 -32.61 0.52
N VAL A 876 -29.30 -32.17 1.63
CA VAL A 876 -29.19 -30.73 1.96
C VAL A 876 -28.36 -29.97 0.92
N GLY A 877 -27.40 -30.63 0.27
CA GLY A 877 -26.59 -30.04 -0.79
C GLY A 877 -27.42 -29.66 -2.03
N GLU A 878 -28.26 -30.59 -2.52
CA GLU A 878 -29.16 -30.32 -3.65
C GLU A 878 -30.19 -29.23 -3.33
N TRP A 879 -30.71 -29.20 -2.11
CA TRP A 879 -31.61 -28.14 -1.66
C TRP A 879 -30.91 -26.78 -1.62
N LEU A 880 -29.67 -26.71 -1.08
CA LEU A 880 -28.88 -25.48 -1.05
C LEU A 880 -28.56 -24.99 -2.47
N GLU A 881 -28.24 -25.88 -3.41
CA GLU A 881 -28.06 -25.52 -4.82
C GLU A 881 -29.34 -24.97 -5.46
N ALA A 882 -30.50 -25.58 -5.17
CA ALA A 882 -31.79 -25.16 -5.70
C ALA A 882 -32.23 -23.76 -5.22
N ILE A 883 -31.83 -23.35 -4.01
CA ILE A 883 -32.09 -22.00 -3.50
C ILE A 883 -30.95 -21.01 -3.78
N GLY A 884 -29.95 -21.39 -4.57
CA GLY A 884 -28.81 -20.54 -4.93
C GLY A 884 -27.79 -20.33 -3.80
N MET A 885 -27.80 -21.18 -2.77
CA MET A 885 -26.97 -21.12 -1.56
C MET A 885 -25.98 -22.29 -1.44
N GLY A 886 -25.67 -22.98 -2.55
CA GLY A 886 -24.78 -24.16 -2.59
C GLY A 886 -23.39 -23.94 -1.96
N ARG A 887 -22.90 -22.70 -1.96
CA ARG A 887 -21.63 -22.30 -1.33
C ARG A 887 -21.58 -22.48 0.20
N TYR A 888 -22.73 -22.62 0.86
CA TYR A 888 -22.82 -22.86 2.31
C TYR A 888 -22.95 -24.35 2.65
N ARG A 889 -22.82 -25.25 1.66
CA ARG A 889 -22.92 -26.70 1.85
C ARG A 889 -21.99 -27.18 2.96
N ASP A 890 -20.73 -26.75 2.94
CA ASP A 890 -19.75 -27.16 3.94
C ASP A 890 -20.05 -26.58 5.31
N ASN A 891 -20.64 -25.37 5.41
CA ASN A 891 -21.10 -24.79 6.68
C ASN A 891 -22.24 -25.63 7.29
N PHE A 892 -23.20 -26.07 6.48
CA PHE A 892 -24.29 -26.94 6.94
C PHE A 892 -23.78 -28.34 7.30
N THR A 893 -22.83 -28.91 6.55
CA THR A 893 -22.21 -30.20 6.85
C THR A 893 -21.35 -30.15 8.12
N ALA A 894 -20.56 -29.08 8.31
CA ALA A 894 -19.73 -28.87 9.50
C ALA A 894 -20.54 -28.70 10.79
N ALA A 895 -21.76 -28.18 10.69
CA ALA A 895 -22.69 -28.08 11.82
C ALA A 895 -23.55 -29.34 12.03
N GLY A 896 -23.28 -30.43 11.32
CA GLY A 896 -24.03 -31.68 11.42
C GLY A 896 -25.45 -31.62 10.84
N CYS A 897 -25.78 -30.58 10.06
CA CYS A 897 -27.08 -30.42 9.41
C CYS A 897 -27.09 -31.17 8.06
N CYS A 898 -26.91 -32.48 8.12
CA CYS A 898 -26.79 -33.34 6.94
C CYS A 898 -28.14 -33.83 6.38
N TYR A 899 -29.23 -33.64 7.12
CA TYR A 899 -30.58 -34.11 6.78
C TYR A 899 -31.55 -32.94 6.61
N LEU A 900 -32.42 -33.01 5.60
CA LEU A 900 -33.42 -31.98 5.31
C LEU A 900 -34.40 -31.77 6.48
N GLU A 901 -34.68 -32.80 7.27
CA GLU A 901 -35.51 -32.68 8.48
C GLU A 901 -34.86 -31.83 9.57
N SER A 902 -33.53 -31.92 9.71
CA SER A 902 -32.76 -31.08 10.64
C SER A 902 -32.77 -29.62 10.18
N VAL A 903 -32.57 -29.39 8.89
CA VAL A 903 -32.65 -28.05 8.27
C VAL A 903 -34.04 -27.44 8.40
N ALA A 904 -35.10 -28.24 8.26
CA ALA A 904 -36.47 -27.80 8.45
C ALA A 904 -36.73 -27.35 9.90
N ARG A 905 -35.96 -27.77 10.90
CA ARG A 905 -36.15 -27.33 12.30
C ARG A 905 -35.33 -26.10 12.69
N MET A 906 -34.41 -25.66 11.83
CA MET A 906 -33.49 -24.55 12.13
C MET A 906 -34.19 -23.20 12.23
N THR A 907 -33.80 -22.41 13.22
CA THR A 907 -34.26 -21.04 13.46
C THR A 907 -33.31 -20.00 12.84
N ALA A 908 -33.72 -18.73 12.82
CA ALA A 908 -32.85 -17.64 12.38
C ALA A 908 -31.53 -17.55 13.17
N GLN A 909 -31.57 -17.91 14.46
CA GLN A 909 -30.39 -17.93 15.33
C GLN A 909 -29.42 -19.07 14.95
N ASP A 910 -29.95 -20.20 14.47
CA ASP A 910 -29.12 -21.33 14.03
C ASP A 910 -28.45 -21.03 12.69
N VAL A 911 -29.13 -20.34 11.77
CA VAL A 911 -28.51 -19.89 10.51
C VAL A 911 -27.38 -18.88 10.77
N LEU A 912 -27.52 -18.04 11.81
CA LEU A 912 -26.46 -17.14 12.27
C LEU A 912 -25.26 -17.90 12.87
N SER A 913 -25.51 -18.99 13.62
CA SER A 913 -24.45 -19.79 14.23
C SER A 913 -23.66 -20.65 13.22
N LEU A 914 -24.19 -20.86 12.02
CA LEU A 914 -23.47 -21.45 10.87
C LEU A 914 -22.39 -20.53 10.25
N GLY A 915 -22.17 -19.34 10.81
CA GLY A 915 -21.20 -18.37 10.29
C GLY A 915 -21.69 -17.61 9.05
N ILE A 916 -22.98 -17.68 8.74
CA ILE A 916 -23.58 -16.96 7.62
C ILE A 916 -23.91 -15.54 8.10
N THR A 917 -23.02 -14.58 7.87
CA THR A 917 -23.12 -13.20 8.40
C THR A 917 -23.85 -12.22 7.47
N GLN A 918 -24.10 -12.60 6.21
CA GLN A 918 -24.76 -11.75 5.20
C GLN A 918 -26.29 -11.83 5.30
N ALA A 919 -26.96 -10.69 5.53
CA ALA A 919 -28.40 -10.60 5.79
C ALA A 919 -29.28 -11.10 4.62
N GLU A 920 -28.87 -10.89 3.36
CA GLU A 920 -29.62 -11.37 2.19
C GLU A 920 -29.59 -12.90 2.06
N HIS A 921 -28.46 -13.54 2.40
CA HIS A 921 -28.34 -14.99 2.41
C HIS A 921 -29.09 -15.62 3.57
N GLN A 922 -29.05 -15.00 4.75
CA GLN A 922 -29.91 -15.41 5.87
C GLN A 922 -31.39 -15.37 5.47
N LYS A 923 -31.84 -14.30 4.81
CA LYS A 923 -33.23 -14.16 4.35
C LYS A 923 -33.61 -15.23 3.33
N THR A 924 -32.72 -15.52 2.38
CA THR A 924 -32.94 -16.54 1.33
C THR A 924 -32.99 -17.95 1.92
N ILE A 925 -32.06 -18.28 2.82
CA ILE A 925 -32.01 -19.56 3.53
C ILE A 925 -33.24 -19.73 4.43
N LEU A 926 -33.64 -18.69 5.17
CA LEU A 926 -34.82 -18.74 6.04
C LEU A 926 -36.13 -18.88 5.25
N SER A 927 -36.24 -18.23 4.08
CA SER A 927 -37.38 -18.43 3.17
C SER A 927 -37.40 -19.86 2.60
N GLY A 928 -36.23 -20.41 2.26
CA GLY A 928 -36.07 -21.81 1.87
C GLY A 928 -36.48 -22.80 2.98
N ILE A 929 -36.08 -22.53 4.23
CA ILE A 929 -36.44 -23.35 5.40
C ILE A 929 -37.94 -23.31 5.67
N GLN A 930 -38.59 -22.15 5.54
CA GLN A 930 -40.06 -22.04 5.67
C GLN A 930 -40.79 -22.88 4.62
N THR A 931 -40.27 -22.91 3.39
CA THR A 931 -40.79 -23.74 2.30
C THR A 931 -40.58 -25.22 2.57
N LEU A 932 -39.40 -25.58 3.09
CA LEU A 932 -39.06 -26.96 3.49
C LEU A 932 -39.93 -27.45 4.67
N ARG A 933 -40.21 -26.59 5.66
CA ARG A 933 -41.13 -26.87 6.78
C ARG A 933 -42.53 -27.21 6.30
N ALA A 934 -43.04 -26.46 5.32
CA ALA A 934 -44.35 -26.72 4.74
C ALA A 934 -44.42 -28.12 4.08
N GLN A 935 -43.33 -28.58 3.44
CA GLN A 935 -43.23 -29.93 2.88
C GLN A 935 -43.12 -31.03 3.94
N VAL A 936 -42.31 -30.85 4.99
CA VAL A 936 -42.16 -31.84 6.08
C VAL A 936 -43.48 -32.04 6.84
N ILE A 937 -44.27 -30.98 7.01
CA ILE A 937 -45.62 -31.04 7.61
C ILE A 937 -46.62 -31.76 6.69
N GLN A 938 -46.51 -31.58 5.37
CA GLN A 938 -47.31 -32.34 4.38
C GLN A 938 -46.96 -33.84 4.34
N MET A 939 -45.69 -34.21 4.56
CA MET A 939 -45.27 -35.61 4.60
C MET A 939 -45.64 -36.33 5.90
N HIS A 940 -45.53 -35.67 7.05
CA HIS A 940 -45.92 -36.24 8.35
C HIS A 940 -47.45 -36.34 8.57
N GLY A 941 -48.25 -35.73 7.69
CA GLY A 941 -49.72 -35.84 7.67
C GLY A 941 -50.27 -37.15 7.10
N ARG A 942 -49.42 -38.08 6.63
CA ARG A 942 -49.80 -39.44 6.23
C ARG A 942 -48.95 -40.43 7.04
N GLY A 943 -49.57 -41.06 8.06
CA GLY A 943 -48.94 -41.92 9.08
C GLY A 943 -48.06 -43.07 8.53
N VAL A 944 -47.25 -43.73 9.37
CA VAL A 944 -47.69 -44.69 10.41
C VAL A 944 -46.64 -44.82 11.54
N GLN A 945 -47.14 -45.06 12.77
CA GLN A 945 -46.43 -45.50 13.97
C GLN A 945 -45.50 -46.71 13.74
N VAL A 946 -44.26 -46.66 14.24
CA VAL A 946 -43.65 -47.63 15.18
C VAL A 946 -42.58 -46.90 15.98
#